data_AF-A0A3D2P9R6-F1
#
_entry.id   AF-A0A3D2P9R6-F1
#
_cell.length_a   1.000
_cell.length_b   1.000
_cell.length_c   1.000
_cell.angle_alpha   90.00
_cell.angle_beta   90.00
_cell.angle_gamma   90.00
#
_symmetry.space_group_name_H-M   'P 1'
#
loop_
_entity.id
_entity.type
_entity.pdbx_description
1 polymer ?
#
loop_
_entity_poly.entity_id
_entity_poly.type
_entity_poly.pdbx_seq_one_letter_code
_entity_poly.pdbx_strand_id
1 'polypeptide(L)'
;MIDSMEGVKTVDSVSLDKDYWYPASLSGEKIPLSFNLSKEEITLGEINSSLPADKKNEKQQLLVIDYDLSSSSLTSIIQPISKIGVDYSKKLFLETQIYATTSTQVTIEYGNFNEDADNDGIMDTEDKNGDTILNKDEDTGWEYNYPDTTTVQAYSGKENGRMDSEDLDGDGYLDTLDEPAEQLNKYKFTVSPNVWFSTNMALNITDPSKWQQVKQVRVTIKGQIGQEGKIKIANLNLVGNKWEKYSTVGATVTINGINNEDNPREYIPLYDQKKDIYQELYGYSKSDIEKRPREQALTVNYSINPGSTATVYSSFAKAQDFSKYKQVKFFLYPQGITHGEILFFRFGTETDYYEYSRELKSTGTWSVETIDFKEFEKMLKANQSTATVNVAIYRLNGSPKRTNITQIKIGIYNSSTDTIKSGEIWVNEIFLDEVDKSIGEAKKVEADFEIPGWTSFGGKYKEISEKFQPLTPVVVGQKTVEKNTYLNFVRIRFLPLNFTFSRKDTETPVQSILENPWLASLEEDKVTSLSASGGFTFTYGRLLPRIGFNYSESLTDYLRKQNRLDLKNSYNINFDYAIPFAFPIFPRTINLAYRRDEFSLWRSTFGSIPVTKGEEKFFLKQYKTSKKAYQETQEITDDWALRTNFNFWSRIILNPSYSLKTVSEEKVQTRQPKYNKSLSQVIGVTSNLSFFGWLNPALSYNITSKEDLNLSSPTAKVKRVDRTSNGEMNWNFTFRQILPQVRLLQSLTLSTNYRFEHGDSYEDIPDKLKIQNQLWIPNPLKLDGEKQLQKRKSFTERDNIRLNSRWVPLETILLPYRFTPFNTLSITANYLYSREKTETTGTPRKVYTIQWPDFVFTLLKGEKIFYLEEIITESQINLKILNKTVYTPNLSKVITLTDSADWRFLFLKKYSLYFDYSLTKNEDFNEKTKTGNKLTKNESWTSQVNFNLKIWRFTIRNEYKINREWDSKVYLDYPNNPFREESTLSPSLQVYANFNLPAELRIPLIKKTISLANQLVFNSTLRLDRKRAKSLGTPIFGANTDTYTLNTSADYTVSPNARMTLGLGAIRFSNRDDWKADYTSFEGSMQITIQF
;
A
#
# COMPACT_ATOMS: atom_id res chain seq x y z
N MET A 1 -5.26 -23.63 13.80
CA MET A 1 -6.71 -23.35 13.91
C MET A 1 -7.18 -22.67 12.63
N ILE A 2 -8.26 -23.15 11.99
CA ILE A 2 -8.89 -22.49 10.84
C ILE A 2 -10.05 -21.61 11.31
N ASP A 3 -10.97 -22.17 12.10
CA ASP A 3 -12.09 -21.43 12.71
C ASP A 3 -12.51 -22.11 14.01
N SER A 4 -12.49 -21.37 15.13
CA SER A 4 -12.90 -21.85 16.46
C SER A 4 -14.38 -21.59 16.76
N MET A 5 -15.13 -21.03 15.81
CA MET A 5 -16.55 -20.67 15.96
C MET A 5 -16.90 -19.60 17.00
N GLU A 6 -15.93 -19.08 17.76
CA GLU A 6 -16.13 -17.97 18.70
C GLU A 6 -16.69 -16.70 18.04
N GLY A 7 -16.29 -16.45 16.79
CA GLY A 7 -16.74 -15.30 15.98
C GLY A 7 -17.94 -15.59 15.07
N VAL A 8 -18.69 -16.68 15.28
CA VAL A 8 -19.89 -17.00 14.48
C VAL A 8 -20.94 -15.89 14.62
N LYS A 9 -21.22 -15.44 15.85
CA LYS A 9 -22.13 -14.32 16.14
C LYS A 9 -21.40 -13.00 15.90
N THR A 10 -21.84 -12.19 14.92
CA THR A 10 -21.30 -10.85 14.67
C THR A 10 -22.26 -9.79 15.21
N VAL A 11 -21.87 -9.07 16.25
CA VAL A 11 -22.75 -8.13 16.96
C VAL A 11 -22.33 -6.70 16.67
N ASP A 12 -23.27 -5.90 16.16
CA ASP A 12 -23.09 -4.44 16.05
C ASP A 12 -24.01 -3.79 17.08
N SER A 13 -23.42 -3.11 18.05
CA SER A 13 -24.11 -2.49 19.17
C SER A 13 -24.23 -0.99 19.00
N VAL A 14 -25.39 -0.45 19.35
CA VAL A 14 -25.65 0.98 19.44
C VAL A 14 -25.08 1.53 20.76
N SER A 15 -24.63 2.80 20.80
CA SER A 15 -24.09 3.38 22.04
C SER A 15 -25.19 3.62 23.07
N LEU A 16 -25.00 3.16 24.30
CA LEU A 16 -25.94 3.37 25.42
C LEU A 16 -25.59 4.61 26.25
N ASP A 17 -24.67 5.42 25.74
CA ASP A 17 -24.31 6.68 26.36
C ASP A 17 -25.40 7.73 26.05
N LYS A 18 -26.01 8.29 27.11
CA LYS A 18 -27.08 9.32 27.01
C LYS A 18 -26.74 10.47 26.07
N ASP A 19 -25.46 10.83 25.93
CA ASP A 19 -24.99 12.00 25.17
C ASP A 19 -24.94 11.74 23.65
N TYR A 20 -25.40 10.56 23.19
CA TYR A 20 -25.54 10.21 21.77
C TYR A 20 -27.02 10.13 21.33
N TRP A 21 -27.96 10.37 22.25
CA TRP A 21 -29.39 10.26 21.99
C TRP A 21 -30.03 11.65 21.97
N TYR A 22 -30.80 11.91 20.93
CA TYR A 22 -31.47 13.16 20.64
C TYR A 22 -32.99 12.96 20.71
N PRO A 23 -33.77 14.02 20.97
CA PRO A 23 -35.21 14.01 20.75
C PRO A 23 -35.52 13.66 19.29
N ALA A 24 -36.61 12.95 19.05
CA ALA A 24 -37.00 12.55 17.70
C ALA A 24 -38.47 12.89 17.44
N SER A 25 -38.77 13.37 16.24
CA SER A 25 -40.15 13.50 15.77
C SER A 25 -40.65 12.17 15.17
N LEU A 26 -41.97 12.03 15.11
CA LEU A 26 -42.63 11.04 14.25
C LEU A 26 -43.42 11.80 13.19
N SER A 27 -43.31 11.35 11.93
CA SER A 27 -43.96 11.99 10.77
C SER A 27 -45.38 12.48 11.06
N GLY A 28 -45.55 13.80 11.16
CA GLY A 28 -46.84 14.47 11.30
C GLY A 28 -47.37 14.66 12.73
N GLU A 29 -46.66 14.21 13.77
CA GLU A 29 -47.04 14.40 15.17
C GLU A 29 -46.05 15.33 15.89
N LYS A 30 -46.61 16.33 16.58
CA LYS A 30 -45.86 17.27 17.43
C LYS A 30 -45.70 16.66 18.82
N ILE A 31 -44.48 16.27 19.18
CA ILE A 31 -44.22 15.51 20.40
C ILE A 31 -43.56 16.43 21.44
N PRO A 32 -44.04 16.48 22.70
CA PRO A 32 -43.35 17.17 23.78
C PRO A 32 -42.05 16.45 24.17
N LEU A 33 -41.05 17.24 24.56
CA LEU A 33 -39.86 16.73 25.22
C LEU A 33 -40.21 16.29 26.66
N SER A 34 -40.78 15.10 26.79
CA SER A 34 -41.22 14.56 28.07
C SER A 34 -40.40 13.37 28.55
N PHE A 35 -39.09 13.45 28.36
CA PHE A 35 -38.16 12.44 28.87
C PHE A 35 -36.88 13.08 29.44
N ASN A 36 -36.21 12.35 30.31
CA ASN A 36 -34.88 12.66 30.82
C ASN A 36 -34.00 11.42 30.71
N LEU A 37 -32.79 11.59 30.17
CA LEU A 37 -31.84 10.50 29.95
C LEU A 37 -30.77 10.48 31.04
N SER A 38 -30.52 9.30 31.61
CA SER A 38 -29.45 9.10 32.59
C SER A 38 -28.71 7.78 32.36
N LYS A 39 -27.56 7.61 33.03
CA LYS A 39 -26.72 6.40 32.97
C LYS A 39 -26.80 5.68 34.32
N GLU A 40 -26.88 4.36 34.28
CA GLU A 40 -26.85 3.51 35.48
C GLU A 40 -25.93 2.31 35.24
N GLU A 41 -25.20 1.86 36.25
CA GLU A 41 -24.42 0.62 36.20
C GLU A 41 -25.12 -0.46 37.02
N ILE A 42 -25.40 -1.60 36.40
CA ILE A 42 -25.98 -2.76 37.07
C ILE A 42 -25.08 -3.97 36.90
N THR A 43 -25.17 -4.94 37.82
CA THR A 43 -24.44 -6.20 37.66
C THR A 43 -25.10 -7.09 36.61
N LEU A 44 -24.32 -7.83 35.82
CA LEU A 44 -24.84 -8.76 34.81
C LEU A 44 -25.76 -9.82 35.42
N GLY A 45 -25.53 -10.20 36.69
CA GLY A 45 -26.37 -11.15 37.40
C GLY A 45 -27.79 -10.66 37.68
N GLU A 46 -28.03 -9.35 37.69
CA GLU A 46 -29.36 -8.74 37.85
C GLU A 46 -30.13 -8.69 36.52
N ILE A 47 -29.44 -8.59 35.39
CA ILE A 47 -30.03 -8.65 34.04
C ILE A 47 -30.29 -10.11 33.66
N ASN A 48 -29.28 -10.97 33.80
CA ASN A 48 -29.36 -12.38 33.48
C ASN A 48 -28.90 -13.25 34.66
N SER A 49 -29.87 -13.68 35.47
CA SER A 49 -29.65 -14.55 36.63
C SER A 49 -29.05 -15.93 36.31
N SER A 50 -29.00 -16.35 35.03
CA SER A 50 -28.48 -17.65 34.58
C SER A 50 -26.97 -17.69 34.32
N LEU A 51 -26.28 -16.54 34.37
CA LEU A 51 -24.84 -16.46 34.14
C LEU A 51 -24.00 -17.22 35.19
N PRO A 52 -22.79 -17.69 34.84
CA PRO A 52 -21.84 -18.27 35.79
C PRO A 52 -21.49 -17.31 36.94
N ALA A 53 -21.25 -17.84 38.15
CA ALA A 53 -21.07 -17.05 39.37
C ALA A 53 -19.97 -15.98 39.27
N ASP A 54 -18.89 -16.27 38.53
CA ASP A 54 -17.75 -15.38 38.36
C ASP A 54 -18.08 -14.15 37.51
N LYS A 55 -19.03 -14.27 36.57
CA LYS A 55 -19.48 -13.17 35.69
C LYS A 55 -20.66 -12.39 36.25
N LYS A 56 -21.38 -12.92 37.24
CA LYS A 56 -22.53 -12.22 37.84
C LYS A 56 -22.17 -10.86 38.45
N ASN A 57 -20.92 -10.69 38.87
CA ASN A 57 -20.42 -9.45 39.49
C ASN A 57 -19.86 -8.44 38.48
N GLU A 58 -19.75 -8.79 37.20
CA GLU A 58 -19.36 -7.84 36.16
C GLU A 58 -20.45 -6.78 36.01
N LYS A 59 -20.04 -5.52 35.78
CA LYS A 59 -20.97 -4.39 35.65
C LYS A 59 -21.16 -4.02 34.18
N GLN A 60 -22.40 -3.69 33.83
CA GLN A 60 -22.78 -3.19 32.51
C GLN A 60 -23.49 -1.83 32.65
N GLN A 61 -23.15 -0.91 31.75
CA GLN A 61 -23.80 0.39 31.65
C GLN A 61 -25.16 0.26 30.95
N LEU A 62 -26.17 0.93 31.51
CA LEU A 62 -27.53 1.02 30.99
C LEU A 62 -27.83 2.44 30.52
N LEU A 63 -28.65 2.55 29.48
CA LEU A 63 -29.36 3.79 29.15
C LEU A 63 -30.69 3.82 29.91
N VAL A 64 -30.92 4.86 30.73
CA VAL A 64 -32.15 5.04 31.48
C VAL A 64 -32.93 6.21 30.90
N ILE A 65 -34.20 5.97 30.56
CA ILE A 65 -35.14 6.94 30.00
C ILE A 65 -36.25 7.12 31.04
N ASP A 66 -36.20 8.21 31.79
CA ASP A 66 -37.27 8.65 32.68
C ASP A 66 -38.29 9.42 31.83
N TYR A 67 -39.48 8.89 31.63
CA TYR A 67 -40.50 9.52 30.76
C TYR A 67 -41.74 9.95 31.55
N ASP A 68 -42.37 11.04 31.09
CA ASP A 68 -43.62 11.60 31.60
C ASP A 68 -44.61 11.81 30.45
N LEU A 69 -45.63 10.97 30.32
CA LEU A 69 -46.62 11.07 29.25
C LEU A 69 -47.81 11.99 29.61
N SER A 70 -47.63 12.98 30.49
CA SER A 70 -48.68 13.93 30.90
C SER A 70 -49.20 14.80 29.74
N SER A 71 -48.33 15.21 28.82
CA SER A 71 -48.63 16.10 27.69
C SER A 71 -48.86 15.38 26.35
N SER A 72 -48.42 14.12 26.21
CA SER A 72 -48.57 13.29 25.00
C SER A 72 -48.65 11.81 25.37
N SER A 73 -49.35 11.01 24.56
CA SER A 73 -49.41 9.55 24.74
C SER A 73 -48.13 8.80 24.34
N LEU A 74 -47.14 9.52 23.80
CA LEU A 74 -45.88 8.96 23.32
C LEU A 74 -44.73 9.95 23.39
N THR A 75 -43.50 9.41 23.41
CA THR A 75 -42.24 10.15 23.33
C THR A 75 -41.22 9.33 22.53
N SER A 76 -40.24 9.97 21.89
CA SER A 76 -39.27 9.29 21.03
C SER A 76 -37.88 9.89 21.15
N ILE A 77 -36.87 9.03 21.03
CA ILE A 77 -35.46 9.39 20.98
C ILE A 77 -34.78 8.74 19.79
N ILE A 78 -33.77 9.40 19.23
CA ILE A 78 -33.01 8.94 18.06
C ILE A 78 -31.52 9.03 18.32
N GLN A 79 -30.78 8.13 17.69
CA GLN A 79 -29.33 8.18 17.70
C GLN A 79 -28.77 8.06 16.28
N PRO A 80 -27.92 9.01 15.85
CA PRO A 80 -27.12 8.85 14.64
C PRO A 80 -26.02 7.82 14.89
N ILE A 81 -26.01 6.76 14.07
CA ILE A 81 -25.02 5.69 14.12
C ILE A 81 -23.95 5.84 13.04
N SER A 82 -24.25 6.51 11.92
CA SER A 82 -23.28 6.83 10.86
C SER A 82 -23.78 7.96 9.97
N LYS A 83 -22.89 8.91 9.65
CA LYS A 83 -23.16 10.02 8.72
C LYS A 83 -23.38 9.56 7.27
N ILE A 84 -22.67 8.52 6.86
CA ILE A 84 -22.72 7.99 5.47
C ILE A 84 -23.59 6.73 5.33
N GLY A 85 -24.11 6.22 6.45
CA GLY A 85 -24.82 4.94 6.54
C GLY A 85 -23.91 3.73 6.84
N VAL A 86 -24.49 2.67 7.40
CA VAL A 86 -23.85 1.36 7.64
C VAL A 86 -24.64 0.27 6.91
N ASP A 87 -23.92 -0.71 6.33
CA ASP A 87 -24.53 -1.87 5.70
C ASP A 87 -24.88 -2.95 6.73
N TYR A 88 -26.17 -3.03 7.05
CA TYR A 88 -26.78 -4.05 7.87
C TYR A 88 -27.60 -5.06 7.06
N SER A 89 -27.49 -5.07 5.73
CA SER A 89 -28.26 -5.97 4.85
C SER A 89 -28.04 -7.46 5.12
N LYS A 90 -26.92 -7.80 5.76
CA LYS A 90 -26.56 -9.17 6.16
C LYS A 90 -26.87 -9.51 7.63
N LYS A 91 -27.43 -8.57 8.41
CA LYS A 91 -27.83 -8.83 9.79
C LYS A 91 -29.12 -9.67 9.83
N LEU A 92 -29.25 -10.49 10.85
CA LEU A 92 -30.30 -11.50 10.95
C LEU A 92 -31.29 -11.21 12.08
N PHE A 93 -30.81 -10.72 13.22
CA PHE A 93 -31.63 -10.52 14.42
C PHE A 93 -31.41 -9.15 15.06
N LEU A 94 -32.48 -8.61 15.66
CA LEU A 94 -32.43 -7.55 16.65
C LEU A 94 -32.45 -8.20 18.03
N GLU A 95 -31.36 -8.05 18.78
CA GLU A 95 -31.21 -8.50 20.16
C GLU A 95 -31.30 -7.29 21.09
N THR A 96 -32.25 -7.32 22.03
CA THR A 96 -32.41 -6.22 23.01
C THR A 96 -32.90 -6.73 24.37
N GLN A 97 -32.45 -6.03 25.42
CA GLN A 97 -32.78 -6.26 26.82
C GLN A 97 -33.27 -4.95 27.43
N ILE A 98 -34.54 -4.93 27.82
CA ILE A 98 -35.25 -3.72 28.24
C ILE A 98 -36.01 -3.99 29.53
N TYR A 99 -35.93 -3.08 30.48
CA TYR A 99 -36.69 -3.08 31.72
C TYR A 99 -37.62 -1.88 31.73
N ALA A 100 -38.88 -2.04 32.14
CA ALA A 100 -39.81 -0.92 32.32
C ALA A 100 -40.41 -0.96 33.73
N THR A 101 -40.59 0.20 34.39
CA THR A 101 -41.25 0.25 35.72
C THR A 101 -42.78 0.16 35.62
N THR A 102 -43.36 0.60 34.52
CA THR A 102 -44.79 0.53 34.22
C THR A 102 -45.00 -0.15 32.86
N SER A 103 -46.16 -0.78 32.67
CA SER A 103 -46.49 -1.47 31.41
C SER A 103 -46.51 -0.49 30.25
N THR A 104 -45.54 -0.61 29.35
CA THR A 104 -45.27 0.41 28.32
C THR A 104 -44.86 -0.26 27.02
N GLN A 105 -45.26 0.34 25.91
CA GLN A 105 -44.95 -0.14 24.58
C GLN A 105 -43.71 0.55 24.05
N VAL A 106 -42.75 -0.24 23.57
CA VAL A 106 -41.50 0.24 22.99
C VAL A 106 -41.42 -0.22 21.54
N THR A 107 -41.11 0.72 20.65
CA THR A 107 -40.85 0.48 19.23
C THR A 107 -39.41 0.86 18.92
N ILE A 108 -38.68 0.00 18.20
CA ILE A 108 -37.32 0.26 17.74
C ILE A 108 -37.31 0.28 16.21
N GLU A 109 -36.73 1.31 15.61
CA GLU A 109 -36.71 1.50 14.16
C GLU A 109 -35.30 1.86 13.70
N TYR A 110 -34.89 1.34 12.54
CA TYR A 110 -33.61 1.65 11.89
C TYR A 110 -33.90 2.25 10.52
N GLY A 111 -33.15 3.26 10.10
CA GLY A 111 -33.34 3.92 8.81
C GLY A 111 -32.66 5.28 8.76
N ASN A 112 -33.20 6.15 7.92
CA ASN A 112 -32.92 7.58 7.91
C ASN A 112 -34.24 8.24 8.30
N PHE A 113 -34.28 9.01 9.37
CA PHE A 113 -35.52 9.54 9.94
C PHE A 113 -35.52 11.07 9.90
N ASN A 114 -36.71 11.63 10.13
CA ASN A 114 -36.89 13.05 10.25
C ASN A 114 -35.97 13.64 11.33
N GLU A 115 -35.17 14.60 10.90
CA GLU A 115 -34.20 15.36 11.68
C GLU A 115 -34.81 16.60 12.35
N ASP A 116 -35.93 17.10 11.81
CA ASP A 116 -36.75 18.16 12.41
C ASP A 116 -37.53 17.59 13.60
N ALA A 117 -36.99 17.76 14.81
CA ALA A 117 -37.44 17.04 16.00
C ALA A 117 -38.64 17.73 16.66
N ASP A 118 -38.76 19.06 16.57
CA ASP A 118 -39.91 19.82 17.08
C ASP A 118 -40.96 20.22 16.01
N ASN A 119 -40.65 19.95 14.73
CA ASN A 119 -41.51 20.12 13.56
C ASN A 119 -41.84 21.59 13.28
N ASP A 120 -40.85 22.48 13.44
CA ASP A 120 -40.93 23.90 13.12
C ASP A 120 -40.36 24.25 11.73
N GLY A 121 -39.64 23.32 11.09
CA GLY A 121 -39.04 23.44 9.76
C GLY A 121 -37.78 24.32 9.70
N ILE A 122 -37.20 24.65 10.84
CA ILE A 122 -35.95 25.41 10.99
C ILE A 122 -34.89 24.43 11.48
N MET A 123 -33.67 24.50 10.93
CA MET A 123 -32.57 23.69 11.45
C MET A 123 -32.05 24.33 12.73
N ASP A 124 -32.34 23.71 13.87
CA ASP A 124 -31.77 24.14 15.13
C ASP A 124 -30.37 23.56 15.37
N THR A 125 -29.46 24.43 15.79
CA THR A 125 -28.07 24.07 16.04
C THR A 125 -27.47 24.94 17.14
N GLU A 126 -26.64 24.32 17.97
CA GLU A 126 -25.78 25.04 18.89
C GLU A 126 -24.67 25.83 18.19
N ASP A 127 -24.37 25.47 16.94
CA ASP A 127 -23.37 26.13 16.09
C ASP A 127 -23.89 27.46 15.55
N LYS A 128 -24.08 28.42 16.47
CA LYS A 128 -24.61 29.75 16.17
C LYS A 128 -23.73 30.55 15.20
N ASN A 129 -22.45 30.18 15.08
CA ASN A 129 -21.49 30.87 14.24
C ASN A 129 -21.22 30.14 12.89
N GLY A 130 -21.69 28.91 12.74
CA GLY A 130 -21.61 28.08 11.52
C GLY A 130 -20.21 27.53 11.22
N ASP A 131 -19.38 27.31 12.24
CA ASP A 131 -18.00 26.83 12.08
C ASP A 131 -17.79 25.32 12.26
N THR A 132 -18.85 24.59 12.52
CA THR A 132 -18.91 23.15 12.75
C THR A 132 -18.15 22.67 13.99
N ILE A 133 -17.87 23.55 14.95
CA ILE A 133 -17.09 23.25 16.16
C ILE A 133 -17.76 23.85 17.39
N LEU A 134 -17.92 23.00 18.41
CA LEU A 134 -18.43 23.44 19.71
C LEU A 134 -17.52 24.47 20.38
N ASN A 135 -18.02 25.70 20.55
CA ASN A 135 -17.38 26.73 21.36
C ASN A 135 -17.70 26.63 22.85
N LYS A 136 -16.83 27.26 23.65
CA LYS A 136 -17.01 27.39 25.09
C LYS A 136 -18.35 28.05 25.49
N ASP A 137 -18.91 28.89 24.62
CA ASP A 137 -20.16 29.61 24.86
C ASP A 137 -21.36 29.02 24.07
N GLU A 138 -21.16 27.90 23.37
CA GLU A 138 -22.17 27.25 22.49
C GLU A 138 -22.73 25.94 23.05
N ASP A 139 -22.07 25.31 24.02
CA ASP A 139 -22.53 24.09 24.73
C ASP A 139 -23.72 24.39 25.67
N THR A 140 -24.79 24.93 25.10
CA THR A 140 -25.96 25.46 25.80
C THR A 140 -27.23 24.66 25.58
N GLY A 141 -27.17 23.64 24.73
CA GLY A 141 -28.29 22.98 24.07
C GLY A 141 -28.77 23.77 22.85
N TRP A 142 -29.41 23.09 21.90
CA TRP A 142 -30.29 23.73 20.94
C TRP A 142 -31.72 23.85 21.51
N GLU A 143 -32.48 24.85 21.05
CA GLU A 143 -33.79 25.20 21.59
C GLU A 143 -34.87 24.28 21.00
N TYR A 144 -35.55 23.50 21.85
CA TYR A 144 -36.70 22.69 21.44
C TYR A 144 -37.98 23.52 21.56
N ASN A 145 -38.55 23.93 20.42
CA ASN A 145 -39.67 24.86 20.34
C ASN A 145 -41.01 24.13 20.48
N TYR A 146 -41.52 24.04 21.71
CA TYR A 146 -42.80 23.37 21.94
C TYR A 146 -43.97 24.09 21.25
N PRO A 147 -44.83 23.40 20.48
CA PRO A 147 -45.81 24.05 19.63
C PRO A 147 -47.03 24.69 20.32
N ASP A 148 -47.23 24.52 21.64
CA ASP A 148 -48.46 24.94 22.33
C ASP A 148 -48.25 25.82 23.59
N THR A 149 -47.03 26.29 23.90
CA THR A 149 -46.82 27.18 25.05
C THR A 149 -45.76 28.25 24.81
N THR A 150 -46.09 29.51 25.09
CA THR A 150 -45.20 30.68 25.00
C THR A 150 -44.09 30.75 26.06
N THR A 151 -43.79 29.68 26.82
CA THR A 151 -42.95 29.80 28.05
C THR A 151 -42.15 28.58 28.49
N VAL A 152 -41.94 27.53 27.68
CA VAL A 152 -41.01 26.44 28.07
C VAL A 152 -40.04 26.15 26.92
N GLN A 153 -38.89 26.81 26.93
CA GLN A 153 -37.72 26.43 26.14
C GLN A 153 -37.07 25.24 26.85
N ALA A 154 -37.14 24.06 26.26
CA ALA A 154 -36.31 22.94 26.69
C ALA A 154 -35.05 22.91 25.84
N TYR A 155 -33.90 22.67 26.46
CA TYR A 155 -32.62 22.61 25.77
C TYR A 155 -32.19 21.15 25.68
N SER A 156 -32.01 20.64 24.45
CA SER A 156 -31.45 19.32 24.22
C SER A 156 -29.94 19.42 24.02
N GLY A 157 -29.15 18.56 24.68
CA GLY A 157 -27.71 18.49 24.46
C GLY A 157 -26.82 19.28 25.43
N LYS A 158 -27.40 20.18 26.23
CA LYS A 158 -26.66 21.10 27.10
C LYS A 158 -25.57 20.47 27.98
N GLU A 159 -24.39 21.10 27.97
CA GLU A 159 -23.21 20.78 28.81
C GLU A 159 -22.68 19.36 28.61
N ASN A 160 -22.85 18.78 27.41
CA ASN A 160 -22.38 17.43 27.10
C ASN A 160 -20.99 17.41 26.42
N GLY A 161 -20.43 18.58 26.08
CA GLY A 161 -19.13 18.72 25.42
C GLY A 161 -19.13 18.30 23.94
N ARG A 162 -20.30 18.24 23.29
CA ARG A 162 -20.51 17.87 21.88
C ARG A 162 -21.34 18.97 21.21
N MET A 163 -21.13 19.16 19.91
CA MET A 163 -21.94 20.08 19.12
C MET A 163 -23.24 19.37 18.77
N ASP A 164 -24.34 19.86 19.32
CA ASP A 164 -25.66 19.30 19.09
C ASP A 164 -26.44 20.12 18.07
N SER A 165 -27.05 19.42 17.14
CA SER A 165 -27.84 19.99 16.07
C SER A 165 -28.93 19.00 15.66
N GLU A 166 -29.98 19.51 15.05
CA GLU A 166 -30.95 18.72 14.33
C GLU A 166 -30.37 18.08 13.06
N ASP A 167 -29.28 18.60 12.49
CA ASP A 167 -28.52 17.94 11.40
C ASP A 167 -27.77 16.69 11.93
N LEU A 168 -28.49 15.58 12.08
CA LEU A 168 -28.00 14.36 12.71
C LEU A 168 -26.96 13.63 11.83
N ASP A 169 -27.04 13.77 10.50
CA ASP A 169 -26.11 13.14 9.57
C ASP A 169 -24.94 14.06 9.13
N GLY A 170 -25.03 15.36 9.37
CA GLY A 170 -24.01 16.36 9.10
C GLY A 170 -23.87 16.73 7.63
N ASP A 171 -24.93 16.61 6.83
CA ASP A 171 -24.94 16.97 5.41
C ASP A 171 -25.25 18.46 5.16
N GLY A 172 -25.59 19.19 6.22
CA GLY A 172 -25.89 20.62 6.21
C GLY A 172 -27.32 20.97 5.77
N TYR A 173 -28.20 19.97 5.64
CA TYR A 173 -29.62 20.14 5.34
C TYR A 173 -30.49 19.51 6.44
N LEU A 174 -31.70 20.04 6.60
CA LEU A 174 -32.69 19.48 7.54
C LEU A 174 -33.54 18.46 6.78
N ASP A 175 -33.31 17.17 7.02
CA ASP A 175 -34.09 16.10 6.41
C ASP A 175 -35.43 15.93 7.11
N THR A 176 -36.53 16.31 6.45
CA THR A 176 -37.87 16.37 7.06
C THR A 176 -38.71 15.09 6.90
N LEU A 177 -38.13 14.00 6.38
CA LEU A 177 -38.86 12.79 5.98
C LEU A 177 -38.35 11.53 6.67
N ASP A 178 -39.26 10.66 7.09
CA ASP A 178 -38.94 9.32 7.56
C ASP A 178 -38.75 8.33 6.39
N GLU A 179 -37.53 7.79 6.26
CA GLU A 179 -37.15 6.68 5.39
C GLU A 179 -36.70 5.45 6.21
N PRO A 180 -37.63 4.72 6.86
CA PRO A 180 -37.30 3.53 7.62
C PRO A 180 -36.78 2.40 6.72
N ALA A 181 -35.83 1.61 7.23
CA ALA A 181 -35.27 0.46 6.54
C ALA A 181 -36.29 -0.67 6.34
N GLU A 182 -37.38 -0.67 7.12
CA GLU A 182 -38.51 -1.60 7.05
C GLU A 182 -39.85 -0.88 7.30
N GLN A 183 -40.97 -1.61 7.32
CA GLN A 183 -42.26 -1.03 7.70
C GLN A 183 -42.20 -0.42 9.11
N LEU A 184 -42.73 0.80 9.27
CA LEU A 184 -42.86 1.47 10.58
C LEU A 184 -43.58 0.55 11.58
N ASN A 185 -43.17 0.61 12.85
CA ASN A 185 -43.70 -0.21 13.94
C ASN A 185 -43.51 -1.74 13.79
N LYS A 186 -42.65 -2.22 12.88
CA LYS A 186 -42.38 -3.66 12.71
C LYS A 186 -41.77 -4.30 13.98
N TYR A 187 -40.82 -3.62 14.63
CA TYR A 187 -40.16 -4.12 15.84
C TYR A 187 -40.73 -3.44 17.09
N LYS A 188 -41.94 -3.86 17.44
CA LYS A 188 -42.76 -3.26 18.50
C LYS A 188 -43.13 -4.30 19.55
N PHE A 189 -42.95 -3.99 20.82
CA PHE A 189 -43.23 -4.92 21.92
C PHE A 189 -43.74 -4.19 23.17
N THR A 190 -44.52 -4.90 23.98
CA THR A 190 -45.03 -4.40 25.26
C THR A 190 -44.17 -4.98 26.39
N VAL A 191 -43.49 -4.10 27.13
CA VAL A 191 -42.62 -4.49 28.24
C VAL A 191 -43.44 -4.59 29.51
N SER A 192 -43.38 -5.74 30.17
CA SER A 192 -44.07 -5.94 31.45
C SER A 192 -43.38 -5.17 32.58
N PRO A 193 -44.13 -4.62 33.54
CA PRO A 193 -43.55 -3.82 34.62
C PRO A 193 -42.65 -4.67 35.53
N ASN A 194 -41.49 -4.10 35.89
CA ASN A 194 -40.49 -4.62 36.82
C ASN A 194 -39.87 -5.98 36.46
N VAL A 195 -39.80 -6.31 35.17
CA VAL A 195 -39.13 -7.50 34.66
C VAL A 195 -38.26 -7.13 33.46
N TRP A 196 -37.04 -7.68 33.39
CA TRP A 196 -36.19 -7.58 32.20
C TRP A 196 -36.82 -8.37 31.05
N PHE A 197 -37.24 -7.66 30.02
CA PHE A 197 -37.68 -8.20 28.74
C PHE A 197 -36.48 -8.40 27.83
N SER A 198 -36.17 -9.65 27.49
CA SER A 198 -35.11 -10.00 26.54
C SER A 198 -35.75 -10.59 25.29
N THR A 199 -35.38 -10.10 24.11
CA THR A 199 -35.89 -10.62 22.83
C THR A 199 -34.79 -10.70 21.78
N ASN A 200 -34.87 -11.73 20.95
CA ASN A 200 -34.07 -11.93 19.73
C ASN A 200 -35.03 -12.02 18.55
N MET A 201 -35.35 -10.87 17.96
CA MET A 201 -36.36 -10.77 16.92
C MET A 201 -35.71 -10.89 15.53
N ALA A 202 -36.20 -11.79 14.69
CA ALA A 202 -35.70 -11.90 13.31
C ALA A 202 -36.02 -10.62 12.52
N LEU A 203 -35.01 -10.03 11.88
CA LEU A 203 -35.17 -8.82 11.09
C LEU A 203 -36.04 -9.06 9.84
N ASN A 204 -35.90 -10.24 9.22
CA ASN A 204 -36.60 -10.62 7.98
C ASN A 204 -36.55 -9.50 6.94
N ILE A 205 -35.32 -9.12 6.55
CA ILE A 205 -35.05 -8.03 5.60
C ILE A 205 -35.69 -8.38 4.26
N THR A 206 -36.66 -7.58 3.84
CA THR A 206 -37.41 -7.79 2.59
C THR A 206 -36.78 -7.04 1.41
N ASP A 207 -36.23 -5.86 1.66
CA ASP A 207 -35.52 -5.03 0.70
C ASP A 207 -34.09 -4.75 1.22
N PRO A 208 -33.09 -5.54 0.80
CA PRO A 208 -31.70 -5.35 1.22
C PRO A 208 -31.14 -3.97 0.88
N SER A 209 -31.67 -3.26 -0.13
CA SER A 209 -31.13 -1.97 -0.55
C SER A 209 -31.30 -0.89 0.52
N LYS A 210 -32.41 -0.91 1.26
CA LYS A 210 -32.67 0.01 2.37
C LYS A 210 -31.82 -0.26 3.62
N TRP A 211 -31.28 -1.47 3.73
CA TRP A 211 -30.40 -1.86 4.84
C TRP A 211 -28.92 -1.64 4.54
N GLN A 212 -28.56 -1.24 3.32
CA GLN A 212 -27.15 -0.97 2.96
C GLN A 212 -26.64 0.39 3.46
N GLN A 213 -27.54 1.32 3.77
CA GLN A 213 -27.21 2.70 4.15
C GLN A 213 -28.08 3.17 5.33
N VAL A 214 -28.04 2.44 6.45
CA VAL A 214 -28.76 2.85 7.67
C VAL A 214 -27.94 3.90 8.43
N LYS A 215 -28.48 5.12 8.59
CA LYS A 215 -27.79 6.22 9.29
C LYS A 215 -28.17 6.35 10.77
N GLN A 216 -29.39 5.99 11.14
CA GLN A 216 -29.97 6.31 12.45
C GLN A 216 -30.77 5.14 13.04
N VAL A 217 -30.94 5.16 14.36
CA VAL A 217 -31.83 4.27 15.12
C VAL A 217 -32.75 5.08 16.03
N ARG A 218 -34.05 4.83 15.97
CA ARG A 218 -35.11 5.53 16.72
C ARG A 218 -35.78 4.57 17.71
N VAL A 219 -35.98 5.03 18.94
CA VAL A 219 -36.71 4.31 20.00
C VAL A 219 -37.91 5.15 20.44
N THR A 220 -39.10 4.61 20.23
CA THR A 220 -40.36 5.29 20.55
C THR A 220 -41.07 4.57 21.70
N ILE A 221 -41.48 5.34 22.69
CA ILE A 221 -42.17 4.90 23.90
C ILE A 221 -43.64 5.34 23.81
N LYS A 222 -44.57 4.42 24.01
CA LYS A 222 -46.02 4.69 23.99
C LYS A 222 -46.70 4.13 25.23
N GLY A 223 -47.51 4.96 25.88
CA GLY A 223 -48.25 4.62 27.10
C GLY A 223 -49.61 5.30 27.18
N GLN A 224 -50.25 5.23 28.35
CA GLN A 224 -51.46 6.00 28.64
C GLN A 224 -51.11 7.47 28.92
N ILE A 225 -51.99 8.39 28.53
CA ILE A 225 -51.81 9.82 28.84
C ILE A 225 -51.81 10.00 30.37
N GLY A 226 -50.81 10.69 30.91
CA GLY A 226 -50.56 10.84 32.35
C GLY A 226 -49.72 9.72 32.98
N GLN A 227 -49.16 8.80 32.18
CA GLN A 227 -48.30 7.72 32.68
C GLN A 227 -46.84 8.17 32.80
N GLU A 228 -46.29 8.10 34.01
CA GLU A 228 -44.86 8.30 34.28
C GLU A 228 -44.16 6.97 34.51
N GLY A 229 -42.88 6.86 34.13
CA GLY A 229 -42.11 5.65 34.35
C GLY A 229 -40.65 5.74 33.94
N LYS A 230 -39.92 4.63 34.11
CA LYS A 230 -38.53 4.49 33.68
C LYS A 230 -38.39 3.30 32.74
N ILE A 231 -37.70 3.50 31.62
CA ILE A 231 -37.22 2.43 30.76
C ILE A 231 -35.71 2.34 30.91
N LYS A 232 -35.18 1.14 31.14
CA LYS A 232 -33.73 0.87 31.14
C LYS A 232 -33.41 -0.06 29.97
N ILE A 233 -32.46 0.34 29.12
CA ILE A 233 -31.99 -0.44 27.98
C ILE A 233 -30.58 -0.93 28.30
N ALA A 234 -30.41 -2.25 28.38
CA ALA A 234 -29.12 -2.88 28.63
C ALA A 234 -28.35 -3.15 27.34
N ASN A 235 -29.02 -3.49 26.25
CA ASN A 235 -28.38 -3.62 24.95
C ASN A 235 -29.37 -3.37 23.80
N LEU A 236 -28.81 -2.92 22.69
CA LEU A 236 -29.51 -2.70 21.44
C LEU A 236 -28.57 -3.11 20.30
N ASN A 237 -28.74 -4.34 19.84
CA ASN A 237 -27.76 -5.04 19.04
C ASN A 237 -28.36 -5.58 17.73
N LEU A 238 -27.68 -5.32 16.61
CA LEU A 238 -27.93 -6.02 15.35
C LEU A 238 -26.94 -7.18 15.20
N VAL A 239 -27.49 -8.39 15.18
CA VAL A 239 -26.73 -9.63 15.18
C VAL A 239 -26.76 -10.26 13.80
N GLY A 240 -25.57 -10.48 13.23
CA GLY A 240 -25.35 -11.23 12.00
C GLY A 240 -24.61 -12.54 12.27
N ASN A 241 -24.25 -13.21 11.19
CA ASN A 241 -23.48 -14.44 11.23
C ASN A 241 -22.27 -14.35 10.30
N LYS A 242 -21.09 -14.82 10.75
CA LYS A 242 -19.89 -14.95 9.91
C LYS A 242 -20.07 -16.01 8.81
N TRP A 243 -20.87 -17.04 9.09
CA TRP A 243 -21.25 -18.06 8.14
C TRP A 243 -22.46 -17.58 7.34
N GLU A 244 -22.45 -17.83 6.04
CA GLU A 244 -23.53 -17.47 5.13
C GLU A 244 -24.34 -18.71 4.76
N LYS A 245 -25.66 -18.56 4.62
CA LYS A 245 -26.57 -19.65 4.23
C LYS A 245 -26.77 -19.69 2.72
N TYR A 246 -26.82 -20.89 2.16
CA TYR A 246 -27.20 -21.13 0.78
C TYR A 246 -28.04 -22.41 0.69
N SER A 247 -29.30 -22.30 0.28
CA SER A 247 -30.20 -23.45 0.15
C SER A 247 -30.77 -23.54 -1.26
N THR A 248 -30.94 -24.77 -1.75
CA THR A 248 -31.65 -25.03 -3.01
C THR A 248 -33.17 -24.93 -2.80
N VAL A 249 -33.93 -24.69 -3.87
CA VAL A 249 -35.40 -24.72 -3.86
C VAL A 249 -35.87 -26.03 -3.21
N GLY A 250 -36.70 -25.94 -2.15
CA GLY A 250 -37.15 -27.10 -1.38
C GLY A 250 -36.36 -27.42 -0.10
N ALA A 251 -35.40 -26.57 0.29
CA ALA A 251 -34.72 -26.66 1.58
C ALA A 251 -34.76 -25.31 2.32
N THR A 252 -35.02 -25.35 3.63
CA THR A 252 -34.86 -24.21 4.54
C THR A 252 -33.71 -24.47 5.50
N VAL A 253 -32.88 -23.45 5.73
CA VAL A 253 -31.75 -23.52 6.65
C VAL A 253 -31.68 -22.25 7.49
N THR A 254 -31.42 -22.43 8.78
CA THR A 254 -31.21 -21.37 9.76
C THR A 254 -29.92 -21.65 10.51
N ILE A 255 -29.14 -20.61 10.75
CA ILE A 255 -27.82 -20.69 11.37
C ILE A 255 -27.73 -19.74 12.54
N ASN A 256 -27.22 -20.23 13.67
CA ASN A 256 -26.99 -19.44 14.88
C ASN A 256 -25.68 -19.86 15.56
N GLY A 257 -25.21 -19.06 16.51
CA GLY A 257 -24.21 -19.49 17.48
C GLY A 257 -24.93 -20.07 18.70
N ILE A 258 -24.48 -21.22 19.19
CA ILE A 258 -24.88 -21.77 20.49
C ILE A 258 -23.65 -21.79 21.39
N ASN A 259 -23.78 -21.38 22.65
CA ASN A 259 -22.65 -21.31 23.56
C ASN A 259 -23.03 -21.67 25.00
N ASN A 260 -22.01 -21.86 25.83
CA ASN A 260 -22.15 -22.27 27.23
C ASN A 260 -22.64 -21.18 28.19
N GLU A 261 -22.69 -19.91 27.75
CA GLU A 261 -23.12 -18.77 28.57
C GLU A 261 -24.58 -18.38 28.33
N ASP A 262 -24.98 -18.27 27.06
CA ASP A 262 -26.32 -17.94 26.60
C ASP A 262 -27.25 -19.16 26.63
N ASN A 263 -26.72 -20.37 26.41
CA ASN A 263 -27.48 -21.63 26.35
C ASN A 263 -26.96 -22.69 27.35
N PRO A 264 -26.78 -22.39 28.65
CA PRO A 264 -26.07 -23.26 29.60
C PRO A 264 -26.76 -24.60 29.90
N ARG A 265 -28.04 -24.76 29.54
CA ARG A 265 -28.81 -26.00 29.72
C ARG A 265 -28.90 -26.86 28.46
N GLU A 266 -28.64 -26.27 27.30
CA GLU A 266 -28.79 -26.92 25.99
C GLU A 266 -27.42 -27.26 25.42
N TYR A 267 -26.46 -26.33 25.49
CA TYR A 267 -25.13 -26.52 24.98
C TYR A 267 -24.26 -27.38 25.88
N ILE A 268 -23.56 -28.34 25.29
CA ILE A 268 -22.56 -29.16 25.97
C ILE A 268 -21.18 -28.74 25.47
N PRO A 269 -20.31 -28.15 26.30
CA PRO A 269 -18.98 -27.71 25.87
C PRO A 269 -18.05 -28.87 25.48
N LEU A 270 -17.14 -28.63 24.53
CA LEU A 270 -16.10 -29.59 24.16
C LEU A 270 -15.16 -29.86 25.33
N TYR A 271 -14.85 -28.88 26.17
CA TYR A 271 -13.98 -29.10 27.33
C TYR A 271 -14.58 -30.07 28.37
N ASP A 272 -15.89 -30.32 28.35
CA ASP A 272 -16.58 -31.28 29.22
C ASP A 272 -16.55 -32.71 28.65
N GLN A 273 -16.78 -32.89 27.34
CA GLN A 273 -16.82 -34.23 26.71
C GLN A 273 -15.51 -34.67 26.03
N LYS A 274 -14.67 -33.73 25.60
CA LYS A 274 -13.44 -33.92 24.79
C LYS A 274 -12.24 -33.16 25.36
N LYS A 275 -12.12 -33.17 26.69
CA LYS A 275 -11.14 -32.43 27.48
C LYS A 275 -9.70 -32.57 26.97
N ASP A 276 -9.25 -33.78 26.65
CA ASP A 276 -7.85 -34.03 26.26
C ASP A 276 -7.47 -33.32 24.94
N ILE A 277 -8.36 -33.38 23.94
CA ILE A 277 -8.13 -32.72 22.64
C ILE A 277 -8.23 -31.21 22.79
N TYR A 278 -9.20 -30.73 23.57
CA TYR A 278 -9.37 -29.30 23.85
C TYR A 278 -8.15 -28.69 24.55
N GLN A 279 -7.56 -29.42 25.51
CA GLN A 279 -6.32 -29.02 26.20
C GLN A 279 -5.14 -28.90 25.23
N GLU A 280 -4.98 -29.86 24.33
CA GLU A 280 -3.89 -29.86 23.34
C GLU A 280 -4.02 -28.69 22.35
N LEU A 281 -5.23 -28.38 21.89
CA LEU A 281 -5.47 -27.30 20.93
C LEU A 281 -5.14 -25.91 21.50
N TYR A 282 -5.48 -25.66 22.76
CA TYR A 282 -5.38 -24.33 23.38
C TYR A 282 -4.20 -24.18 24.36
N GLY A 283 -3.52 -25.27 24.70
CA GLY A 283 -2.44 -25.27 25.70
C GLY A 283 -2.91 -24.90 27.11
N TYR A 284 -4.21 -25.02 27.40
CA TYR A 284 -4.77 -24.66 28.69
C TYR A 284 -4.36 -25.63 29.79
N SER A 285 -4.02 -25.07 30.95
CA SER A 285 -3.83 -25.85 32.17
C SER A 285 -5.18 -26.37 32.69
N LYS A 286 -5.17 -27.43 33.52
CA LYS A 286 -6.41 -27.93 34.15
C LYS A 286 -7.16 -26.84 34.93
N SER A 287 -6.43 -25.92 35.58
CA SER A 287 -6.99 -24.78 36.32
C SER A 287 -7.62 -23.70 35.43
N ASP A 288 -7.23 -23.58 34.17
CA ASP A 288 -7.84 -22.60 33.26
C ASP A 288 -9.17 -23.10 32.68
N ILE A 289 -9.31 -24.42 32.50
CA ILE A 289 -10.59 -25.03 32.10
C ILE A 289 -11.63 -24.98 33.24
N GLU A 290 -11.18 -25.02 34.50
CA GLU A 290 -12.08 -24.87 35.67
C GLU A 290 -12.74 -23.49 35.74
N LYS A 291 -12.18 -22.46 35.08
CA LYS A 291 -12.80 -21.13 34.92
C LYS A 291 -13.94 -21.12 33.88
N ARG A 292 -14.27 -22.27 33.28
CA ARG A 292 -15.31 -22.46 32.26
C ARG A 292 -15.24 -21.39 31.18
N PRO A 293 -14.17 -21.38 30.36
CA PRO A 293 -14.03 -20.40 29.29
C PRO A 293 -15.26 -20.44 28.39
N ARG A 294 -15.65 -19.27 27.86
CA ARG A 294 -16.70 -19.19 26.86
C ARG A 294 -16.32 -20.07 25.67
N GLU A 295 -17.24 -20.94 25.26
CA GLU A 295 -17.10 -21.80 24.09
C GLU A 295 -18.39 -21.75 23.28
N GLN A 296 -18.26 -21.53 21.98
CA GLN A 296 -19.37 -21.39 21.04
C GLN A 296 -19.22 -22.35 19.86
N ALA A 297 -20.33 -22.91 19.40
CA ALA A 297 -20.41 -23.71 18.17
C ALA A 297 -21.38 -23.09 17.17
N LEU A 298 -21.19 -23.41 15.89
CA LEU A 298 -22.16 -23.09 14.83
C LEU A 298 -23.28 -24.11 14.86
N THR A 299 -24.53 -23.66 15.02
CA THR A 299 -25.72 -24.51 14.84
C THR A 299 -26.28 -24.34 13.44
N VAL A 300 -26.66 -25.47 12.83
CA VAL A 300 -27.31 -25.52 11.53
C VAL A 300 -28.61 -26.30 11.69
N ASN A 301 -29.72 -25.57 11.68
CA ASN A 301 -31.08 -26.09 11.75
C ASN A 301 -31.68 -26.14 10.35
N TYR A 302 -32.19 -27.29 9.93
CA TYR A 302 -32.63 -27.51 8.55
C TYR A 302 -33.93 -28.29 8.41
N SER A 303 -34.64 -27.99 7.32
CA SER A 303 -35.78 -28.76 6.80
C SER A 303 -35.55 -28.96 5.30
N ILE A 304 -35.52 -30.22 4.84
CA ILE A 304 -34.99 -30.54 3.50
C ILE A 304 -35.91 -31.56 2.81
N ASN A 305 -36.47 -31.18 1.65
CA ASN A 305 -37.21 -32.09 0.79
C ASN A 305 -36.30 -33.17 0.16
N PRO A 306 -36.85 -34.32 -0.27
CA PRO A 306 -36.10 -35.35 -0.97
C PRO A 306 -35.24 -34.78 -2.12
N GLY A 307 -33.96 -35.16 -2.16
CA GLY A 307 -33.03 -34.71 -3.21
C GLY A 307 -32.56 -33.25 -3.12
N SER A 308 -33.01 -32.48 -2.12
CA SER A 308 -32.57 -31.10 -1.90
C SER A 308 -31.35 -31.01 -0.97
N THR A 309 -30.66 -29.86 -0.97
CA THR A 309 -29.47 -29.63 -0.15
C THR A 309 -29.56 -28.32 0.61
N ALA A 310 -29.23 -28.36 1.90
CA ALA A 310 -28.99 -27.18 2.73
C ALA A 310 -27.48 -26.99 2.92
N THR A 311 -26.96 -25.79 2.65
CA THR A 311 -25.53 -25.50 2.84
C THR A 311 -25.28 -24.22 3.59
N VAL A 312 -24.16 -24.19 4.30
CA VAL A 312 -23.61 -23.03 4.98
C VAL A 312 -22.14 -22.93 4.59
N TYR A 313 -21.63 -21.73 4.39
CA TYR A 313 -20.23 -21.55 4.01
C TYR A 313 -19.60 -20.34 4.68
N SER A 314 -18.27 -20.39 4.80
CA SER A 314 -17.44 -19.26 5.19
C SER A 314 -16.41 -19.03 4.09
N SER A 315 -16.28 -17.78 3.67
CA SER A 315 -15.31 -17.35 2.66
C SER A 315 -14.14 -16.63 3.33
N PHE A 316 -12.94 -16.79 2.76
CA PHE A 316 -11.73 -16.15 3.24
C PHE A 316 -11.35 -15.00 2.29
N ALA A 317 -11.13 -13.80 2.85
CA ALA A 317 -10.66 -12.65 2.08
C ALA A 317 -9.29 -12.90 1.40
N LYS A 318 -8.46 -13.76 2.02
CA LYS A 318 -7.21 -14.27 1.45
C LYS A 318 -7.24 -15.79 1.47
N ALA A 319 -6.88 -16.40 0.35
CA ALA A 319 -6.82 -17.85 0.25
C ALA A 319 -5.87 -18.45 1.30
N GLN A 320 -6.32 -19.53 1.94
CA GLN A 320 -5.55 -20.27 2.94
C GLN A 320 -4.76 -21.42 2.30
N ASP A 321 -3.63 -21.77 2.94
CA ASP A 321 -2.72 -22.83 2.51
C ASP A 321 -2.73 -23.99 3.51
N PHE A 322 -3.29 -25.12 3.07
CA PHE A 322 -3.39 -26.37 3.83
C PHE A 322 -2.30 -27.38 3.47
N SER A 323 -1.40 -27.07 2.53
CA SER A 323 -0.41 -28.03 1.99
C SER A 323 0.60 -28.55 3.02
N LYS A 324 0.82 -27.81 4.11
CA LYS A 324 1.80 -28.15 5.15
C LYS A 324 1.27 -29.13 6.21
N TYR A 325 0.03 -29.57 6.08
CA TYR A 325 -0.64 -30.44 7.04
C TYR A 325 -1.17 -31.67 6.31
N LYS A 326 -1.45 -32.75 7.04
CA LYS A 326 -1.94 -34.00 6.44
C LYS A 326 -3.44 -34.19 6.63
N GLN A 327 -4.03 -33.59 7.64
CA GLN A 327 -5.43 -33.80 8.01
C GLN A 327 -6.16 -32.49 8.27
N VAL A 328 -7.44 -32.45 7.92
CA VAL A 328 -8.42 -31.47 8.44
C VAL A 328 -9.26 -32.19 9.48
N LYS A 329 -9.44 -31.57 10.64
CA LYS A 329 -10.31 -32.08 11.71
C LYS A 329 -11.35 -31.05 12.08
N PHE A 330 -12.54 -31.52 12.44
CA PHE A 330 -13.59 -30.69 13.00
C PHE A 330 -14.46 -31.50 13.96
N PHE A 331 -15.09 -30.82 14.91
CA PHE A 331 -16.03 -31.45 15.84
C PHE A 331 -17.46 -31.32 15.32
N LEU A 332 -18.22 -32.39 15.46
CA LEU A 332 -19.59 -32.50 14.99
C LEU A 332 -20.48 -33.11 16.08
N TYR A 333 -21.60 -32.45 16.34
CA TYR A 333 -22.66 -32.92 17.23
C TYR A 333 -23.98 -33.03 16.46
N PRO A 334 -24.42 -34.23 16.06
CA PRO A 334 -25.68 -34.41 15.36
C PRO A 334 -26.86 -34.63 16.33
N GLN A 335 -27.93 -33.85 16.17
CA GLN A 335 -29.15 -33.89 16.98
C GLN A 335 -30.41 -33.97 16.10
N GLY A 336 -31.39 -34.78 16.51
CA GLY A 336 -32.67 -34.89 15.78
C GLY A 336 -32.57 -35.54 14.39
N ILE A 337 -31.52 -36.34 14.13
CA ILE A 337 -31.31 -37.05 12.86
C ILE A 337 -32.29 -38.24 12.77
N THR A 338 -33.06 -38.33 11.68
CA THR A 338 -34.15 -39.33 11.54
C THR A 338 -34.12 -40.10 10.23
N HIS A 339 -33.63 -39.53 9.12
CA HIS A 339 -33.75 -40.11 7.77
C HIS A 339 -32.54 -39.83 6.85
N GLY A 340 -31.59 -40.78 6.75
CA GLY A 340 -30.58 -40.86 5.67
C GLY A 340 -29.81 -39.57 5.36
N GLU A 341 -29.65 -38.67 6.35
CA GLU A 341 -29.04 -37.36 6.18
C GLU A 341 -27.55 -37.50 5.85
N ILE A 342 -27.09 -37.00 4.71
CA ILE A 342 -25.67 -37.05 4.34
C ILE A 342 -25.04 -35.68 4.63
N LEU A 343 -24.16 -35.64 5.62
CA LEU A 343 -23.28 -34.50 5.84
C LEU A 343 -22.21 -34.49 4.75
N PHE A 344 -21.92 -33.33 4.20
CA PHE A 344 -20.72 -33.11 3.42
C PHE A 344 -19.96 -31.87 3.87
N PHE A 345 -18.64 -31.96 3.79
CA PHE A 345 -17.68 -30.92 4.08
C PHE A 345 -16.84 -30.67 2.84
N ARG A 346 -16.89 -29.45 2.32
CA ARG A 346 -16.19 -29.00 1.12
C ARG A 346 -15.18 -27.92 1.47
N PHE A 347 -14.00 -28.00 0.87
CA PHE A 347 -12.98 -26.95 0.97
C PHE A 347 -12.26 -26.81 -0.37
N GLY A 348 -12.05 -25.56 -0.79
CA GLY A 348 -11.49 -25.23 -2.10
C GLY A 348 -11.97 -23.87 -2.60
N THR A 349 -12.12 -23.75 -3.91
CA THR A 349 -12.87 -22.66 -4.55
C THR A 349 -14.33 -23.08 -4.75
N GLU A 350 -15.17 -22.19 -5.29
CA GLU A 350 -16.56 -22.55 -5.61
C GLU A 350 -16.64 -23.59 -6.75
N THR A 351 -15.71 -23.55 -7.70
CA THR A 351 -15.67 -24.45 -8.86
C THR A 351 -14.82 -25.69 -8.62
N ASP A 352 -13.70 -25.56 -7.91
CA ASP A 352 -12.70 -26.61 -7.71
C ASP A 352 -12.56 -26.92 -6.22
N TYR A 353 -13.09 -28.06 -5.77
CA TYR A 353 -13.12 -28.40 -4.35
C TYR A 353 -12.85 -29.87 -4.05
N TYR A 354 -12.35 -30.09 -2.84
CA TYR A 354 -12.34 -31.38 -2.16
C TYR A 354 -13.65 -31.54 -1.38
N GLU A 355 -14.29 -32.70 -1.43
CA GLU A 355 -15.50 -33.02 -0.66
C GLU A 355 -15.28 -34.30 0.15
N TYR A 356 -15.64 -34.24 1.43
CA TYR A 356 -15.79 -35.37 2.33
C TYR A 356 -17.26 -35.49 2.71
N SER A 357 -17.87 -36.66 2.53
CA SER A 357 -19.29 -36.88 2.77
C SER A 357 -19.53 -38.15 3.57
N ARG A 358 -20.49 -38.14 4.50
CA ARG A 358 -20.89 -39.34 5.24
C ARG A 358 -22.35 -39.29 5.65
N GLU A 359 -22.93 -40.45 5.90
CA GLU A 359 -24.26 -40.56 6.50
C GLU A 359 -24.20 -40.19 7.99
N LEU A 360 -25.12 -39.33 8.44
CA LEU A 360 -25.27 -38.93 9.82
C LEU A 360 -26.08 -39.98 10.60
N LYS A 361 -25.69 -40.19 11.85
CA LYS A 361 -26.45 -40.98 12.83
C LYS A 361 -26.61 -40.13 14.08
N SER A 362 -27.83 -40.08 14.62
CA SER A 362 -28.09 -39.38 15.88
C SER A 362 -27.30 -40.04 17.00
N THR A 363 -26.39 -39.31 17.63
CA THR A 363 -25.50 -39.83 18.68
C THR A 363 -25.57 -39.03 19.98
N GLY A 364 -26.06 -37.79 19.96
CA GLY A 364 -26.20 -36.95 21.16
C GLY A 364 -24.88 -36.69 21.90
N THR A 365 -23.74 -36.79 21.21
CA THR A 365 -22.39 -36.58 21.77
C THR A 365 -21.46 -35.98 20.72
N TRP A 366 -20.40 -35.29 21.15
CA TRP A 366 -19.40 -34.75 20.24
C TRP A 366 -18.56 -35.86 19.59
N SER A 367 -18.45 -35.80 18.27
CA SER A 367 -17.57 -36.65 17.45
C SER A 367 -16.52 -35.80 16.74
N VAL A 368 -15.33 -36.37 16.53
CA VAL A 368 -14.25 -35.71 15.77
C VAL A 368 -14.22 -36.34 14.39
N GLU A 369 -14.50 -35.54 13.38
CA GLU A 369 -14.37 -35.93 11.98
C GLU A 369 -12.95 -35.64 11.52
N THR A 370 -12.31 -36.64 10.90
CA THR A 370 -10.94 -36.52 10.36
C THR A 370 -10.95 -36.78 8.86
N ILE A 371 -10.53 -35.77 8.11
CA ILE A 371 -10.38 -35.81 6.66
C ILE A 371 -8.88 -35.94 6.35
N ASP A 372 -8.47 -37.10 5.84
CA ASP A 372 -7.07 -37.35 5.47
C ASP A 372 -6.79 -36.95 4.02
N PHE A 373 -5.84 -36.04 3.80
CA PHE A 373 -5.45 -35.62 2.46
C PHE A 373 -4.81 -36.75 1.65
N LYS A 374 -4.25 -37.76 2.29
CA LYS A 374 -3.64 -38.92 1.62
C LYS A 374 -4.64 -39.68 0.75
N GLU A 375 -5.91 -39.71 1.12
CA GLU A 375 -6.94 -40.36 0.30
C GLU A 375 -7.21 -39.57 -0.98
N PHE A 376 -7.28 -38.23 -0.91
CA PHE A 376 -7.35 -37.38 -2.10
C PHE A 376 -6.11 -37.51 -2.98
N GLU A 377 -4.91 -37.64 -2.40
CA GLU A 377 -3.67 -37.86 -3.17
C GLU A 377 -3.67 -39.21 -3.91
N LYS A 378 -4.19 -40.28 -3.29
CA LYS A 378 -4.36 -41.58 -3.96
C LYS A 378 -5.34 -41.47 -5.13
N MET A 379 -6.46 -40.78 -4.93
CA MET A 379 -7.46 -40.54 -5.98
C MET A 379 -6.88 -39.77 -7.16
N LEU A 380 -6.12 -38.71 -6.91
CA LEU A 380 -5.43 -37.93 -7.95
C LEU A 380 -4.44 -38.80 -8.75
N LYS A 381 -3.66 -39.66 -8.08
CA LYS A 381 -2.72 -40.59 -8.73
C LYS A 381 -3.43 -41.67 -9.56
N ALA A 382 -4.59 -42.11 -9.11
CA ALA A 382 -5.42 -43.11 -9.79
C ALA A 382 -6.37 -42.50 -10.84
N ASN A 383 -6.36 -41.17 -11.01
CA ASN A 383 -7.30 -40.41 -11.83
C ASN A 383 -8.79 -40.74 -11.52
N GLN A 384 -9.12 -40.86 -10.24
CA GLN A 384 -10.46 -41.15 -9.73
C GLN A 384 -11.12 -39.88 -9.16
N SER A 385 -12.41 -39.69 -9.43
CA SER A 385 -13.19 -38.55 -8.94
C SER A 385 -13.98 -38.84 -7.65
N THR A 386 -14.19 -40.10 -7.29
CA THR A 386 -14.90 -40.51 -6.07
C THR A 386 -14.28 -41.79 -5.49
N ALA A 387 -14.11 -41.86 -4.17
CA ALA A 387 -13.67 -43.06 -3.46
C ALA A 387 -14.44 -43.23 -2.14
N THR A 388 -14.67 -44.46 -1.70
CA THR A 388 -15.34 -44.76 -0.42
C THR A 388 -14.33 -45.40 0.54
N VAL A 389 -14.15 -44.82 1.72
CA VAL A 389 -13.21 -45.26 2.75
C VAL A 389 -13.92 -45.26 4.10
N ASN A 390 -14.00 -46.42 4.77
CA ASN A 390 -14.56 -46.58 6.12
C ASN A 390 -15.90 -45.82 6.33
N VAL A 391 -16.84 -45.99 5.40
CA VAL A 391 -18.20 -45.39 5.38
C VAL A 391 -18.25 -43.92 4.91
N ALA A 392 -17.12 -43.22 4.82
CA ALA A 392 -17.05 -41.90 4.22
C ALA A 392 -16.80 -41.94 2.70
N ILE A 393 -17.34 -40.98 1.98
CA ILE A 393 -17.19 -40.77 0.54
C ILE A 393 -16.32 -39.53 0.32
N TYR A 394 -15.20 -39.72 -0.35
CA TYR A 394 -14.30 -38.65 -0.78
C TYR A 394 -14.61 -38.34 -2.25
N ARG A 395 -14.81 -37.05 -2.59
CA ARG A 395 -14.99 -36.60 -3.98
C ARG A 395 -14.04 -35.47 -4.35
N LEU A 396 -13.60 -35.49 -5.60
CA LEU A 396 -12.80 -34.44 -6.23
C LEU A 396 -13.63 -33.81 -7.35
N ASN A 397 -13.84 -32.50 -7.29
CA ASN A 397 -14.47 -31.74 -8.36
C ASN A 397 -13.48 -30.72 -8.92
N GLY A 398 -13.27 -30.72 -10.24
CA GLY A 398 -12.32 -29.83 -10.91
C GLY A 398 -10.86 -30.15 -10.57
N SER A 399 -10.02 -29.13 -10.42
CA SER A 399 -8.58 -29.22 -10.08
C SER A 399 -8.26 -28.44 -8.79
N PRO A 400 -8.76 -28.89 -7.63
CA PRO A 400 -8.63 -28.15 -6.38
C PRO A 400 -7.18 -28.13 -5.88
N LYS A 401 -6.75 -27.00 -5.30
CA LYS A 401 -5.37 -26.82 -4.79
C LYS A 401 -5.36 -26.58 -3.30
N ARG A 402 -4.58 -27.36 -2.55
CA ARG A 402 -4.43 -27.21 -1.08
C ARG A 402 -3.84 -25.85 -0.68
N THR A 403 -3.07 -25.21 -1.55
CA THR A 403 -2.47 -23.89 -1.32
C THR A 403 -3.41 -22.72 -1.60
N ASN A 404 -4.60 -22.99 -2.16
CA ASN A 404 -5.55 -21.98 -2.58
C ASN A 404 -6.98 -22.34 -2.17
N ILE A 405 -7.21 -22.37 -0.85
CA ILE A 405 -8.53 -22.60 -0.27
C ILE A 405 -9.19 -21.23 0.00
N THR A 406 -10.21 -20.87 -0.78
CA THR A 406 -10.90 -19.57 -0.64
C THR A 406 -12.16 -19.66 0.21
N GLN A 407 -12.68 -20.88 0.43
CA GLN A 407 -13.87 -21.08 1.25
C GLN A 407 -13.93 -22.50 1.84
N ILE A 408 -14.74 -22.62 2.89
CA ILE A 408 -15.18 -23.89 3.47
C ILE A 408 -16.70 -23.90 3.47
N LYS A 409 -17.29 -25.03 3.06
CA LYS A 409 -18.74 -25.22 2.95
C LYS A 409 -19.15 -26.51 3.63
N ILE A 410 -20.14 -26.42 4.49
CA ILE A 410 -20.74 -27.55 5.22
C ILE A 410 -22.18 -27.67 4.72
N GLY A 411 -22.64 -28.88 4.42
CA GLY A 411 -24.01 -29.06 3.96
C GLY A 411 -24.59 -30.40 4.33
N ILE A 412 -25.92 -30.44 4.30
CA ILE A 412 -26.71 -31.65 4.50
C ILE A 412 -27.50 -31.91 3.23
N TYR A 413 -27.37 -33.13 2.71
CA TYR A 413 -28.11 -33.63 1.57
C TYR A 413 -29.14 -34.66 2.03
N ASN A 414 -30.39 -34.49 1.61
CA ASN A 414 -31.44 -35.49 1.85
C ASN A 414 -31.41 -36.56 0.76
N SER A 415 -30.84 -37.72 1.09
CA SER A 415 -30.79 -38.88 0.20
C SER A 415 -32.04 -39.77 0.26
N SER A 416 -32.95 -39.50 1.20
CA SER A 416 -34.18 -40.28 1.43
C SER A 416 -35.32 -39.84 0.51
N THR A 417 -36.38 -40.66 0.45
CA THR A 417 -37.63 -40.35 -0.25
C THR A 417 -38.60 -39.48 0.56
N ASP A 418 -38.30 -39.23 1.84
CA ASP A 418 -39.16 -38.48 2.76
C ASP A 418 -38.58 -37.08 3.04
N THR A 419 -39.46 -36.11 3.28
CA THR A 419 -39.02 -34.76 3.70
C THR A 419 -38.51 -34.80 5.13
N ILE A 420 -37.26 -34.37 5.34
CA ILE A 420 -36.71 -34.10 6.66
C ILE A 420 -37.40 -32.84 7.19
N LYS A 421 -38.29 -33.01 8.16
CA LYS A 421 -39.08 -31.88 8.69
C LYS A 421 -38.27 -30.97 9.60
N SER A 422 -37.34 -31.52 10.38
CA SER A 422 -36.46 -30.79 11.28
C SER A 422 -35.23 -31.66 11.59
N GLY A 423 -34.04 -31.11 11.41
CA GLY A 423 -32.77 -31.69 11.84
C GLY A 423 -31.80 -30.61 12.28
N GLU A 424 -30.87 -30.96 13.15
CA GLU A 424 -29.92 -30.04 13.77
C GLU A 424 -28.51 -30.64 13.84
N ILE A 425 -27.51 -29.85 13.46
CA ILE A 425 -26.11 -30.20 13.70
C ILE A 425 -25.37 -29.03 14.35
N TRP A 426 -24.44 -29.32 15.24
CA TRP A 426 -23.47 -28.34 15.73
C TRP A 426 -22.08 -28.67 15.21
N VAL A 427 -21.37 -27.64 14.74
CA VAL A 427 -20.00 -27.74 14.26
C VAL A 427 -19.12 -26.85 15.13
N ASN A 428 -18.01 -27.39 15.60
CA ASN A 428 -17.04 -26.63 16.37
C ASN A 428 -15.59 -26.96 15.97
N GLU A 429 -14.66 -26.05 16.26
CA GLU A 429 -13.20 -26.17 16.09
C GLU A 429 -12.76 -26.85 14.78
N ILE A 430 -12.73 -26.10 13.68
CA ILE A 430 -12.14 -26.56 12.41
C ILE A 430 -10.64 -26.26 12.45
N PHE A 431 -9.80 -27.28 12.36
CA PHE A 431 -8.35 -27.14 12.42
C PHE A 431 -7.59 -28.10 11.50
N LEU A 432 -6.32 -27.78 11.28
CA LEU A 432 -5.37 -28.60 10.55
C LEU A 432 -4.46 -29.33 11.52
N ASP A 433 -4.17 -30.60 11.21
CA ASP A 433 -3.38 -31.47 12.07
C ASP A 433 -2.33 -32.26 11.28
N GLU A 434 -1.34 -32.81 11.98
CA GLU A 434 -0.17 -33.52 11.48
C GLU A 434 0.66 -32.70 10.47
N VAL A 435 1.57 -31.87 10.97
CA VAL A 435 2.50 -31.07 10.14
C VAL A 435 3.38 -31.98 9.28
N ASP A 436 3.47 -31.69 7.97
CA ASP A 436 4.36 -32.38 7.05
C ASP A 436 5.82 -31.92 7.23
N LYS A 437 6.67 -32.86 7.66
CA LYS A 437 8.10 -32.61 7.93
C LYS A 437 8.92 -33.08 6.74
N SER A 438 9.63 -32.16 6.08
CA SER A 438 10.50 -32.46 4.94
C SER A 438 11.98 -32.22 5.27
N ILE A 439 12.86 -33.05 4.69
CA ILE A 439 14.32 -32.94 4.81
C ILE A 439 14.87 -32.60 3.41
N GLY A 440 15.72 -31.57 3.33
CA GLY A 440 16.39 -31.15 2.11
C GLY A 440 17.91 -31.02 2.27
N GLU A 441 18.65 -31.30 1.20
CA GLU A 441 20.10 -31.12 1.09
C GLU A 441 20.50 -30.06 0.04
N ALA A 442 21.65 -29.41 0.25
CA ALA A 442 22.30 -28.53 -0.71
C ALA A 442 23.83 -28.73 -0.67
N LYS A 443 24.47 -28.80 -1.84
CA LYS A 443 25.90 -29.04 -2.04
C LYS A 443 26.49 -27.98 -2.96
N LYS A 444 27.65 -27.41 -2.61
CA LYS A 444 28.39 -26.43 -3.44
C LYS A 444 29.88 -26.74 -3.40
N VAL A 445 30.51 -26.78 -4.58
CA VAL A 445 31.96 -26.86 -4.77
C VAL A 445 32.39 -25.79 -5.77
N GLU A 446 33.43 -25.05 -5.46
CA GLU A 446 33.95 -23.95 -6.28
C GLU A 446 35.49 -23.98 -6.22
N ALA A 447 36.13 -23.81 -7.37
CA ALA A 447 37.59 -23.81 -7.51
C ALA A 447 38.02 -22.80 -8.59
N ASP A 448 39.01 -21.98 -8.25
CA ASP A 448 39.55 -20.93 -9.11
C ASP A 448 41.08 -21.02 -9.16
N PHE A 449 41.63 -20.94 -10.36
CA PHE A 449 43.07 -21.05 -10.63
C PHE A 449 43.54 -19.87 -11.47
N GLU A 450 44.71 -19.32 -11.12
CA GLU A 450 45.34 -18.23 -11.85
C GLU A 450 46.82 -18.57 -12.12
N ILE A 451 47.24 -18.40 -13.38
CA ILE A 451 48.63 -18.35 -13.79
C ILE A 451 48.91 -16.88 -14.18
N PRO A 452 49.55 -16.09 -13.30
CA PRO A 452 49.72 -14.65 -13.49
C PRO A 452 50.27 -14.28 -14.86
N GLY A 453 49.58 -13.38 -15.57
CA GLY A 453 49.97 -12.89 -16.89
C GLY A 453 49.80 -13.89 -18.05
N TRP A 454 49.18 -15.06 -17.81
CA TRP A 454 48.95 -16.08 -18.83
C TRP A 454 47.47 -16.45 -18.98
N THR A 455 46.88 -17.06 -17.95
CA THR A 455 45.50 -17.56 -17.98
C THR A 455 44.90 -17.61 -16.58
N SER A 456 43.59 -17.46 -16.50
CA SER A 456 42.81 -17.77 -15.31
C SER A 456 41.64 -18.68 -15.70
N PHE A 457 41.36 -19.71 -14.92
CA PHE A 457 40.26 -20.63 -15.17
C PHE A 457 39.69 -21.14 -13.85
N GLY A 458 38.41 -21.48 -13.87
CA GLY A 458 37.72 -21.93 -12.67
C GLY A 458 36.39 -22.58 -12.99
N GLY A 459 35.81 -23.19 -11.98
CA GLY A 459 34.56 -23.92 -12.10
C GLY A 459 33.76 -23.94 -10.80
N LYS A 460 32.44 -23.94 -10.95
CA LYS A 460 31.48 -24.03 -9.87
C LYS A 460 30.47 -25.13 -10.16
N TYR A 461 30.28 -26.00 -9.19
CA TYR A 461 29.22 -27.01 -9.16
C TYR A 461 28.32 -26.76 -7.96
N LYS A 462 27.01 -26.70 -8.19
CA LYS A 462 26.02 -26.51 -7.13
C LYS A 462 24.83 -27.41 -7.39
N GLU A 463 24.40 -28.14 -6.37
CA GLU A 463 23.19 -28.97 -6.38
C GLU A 463 22.32 -28.59 -5.19
N ILE A 464 21.05 -28.29 -5.44
CA ILE A 464 20.04 -28.07 -4.41
C ILE A 464 18.92 -29.08 -4.64
N SER A 465 18.56 -29.81 -3.61
CA SER A 465 17.41 -30.71 -3.63
C SER A 465 16.08 -29.95 -3.51
N GLU A 466 15.02 -30.56 -4.02
CA GLU A 466 13.66 -29.99 -4.06
C GLU A 466 13.14 -29.50 -2.70
N LYS A 467 13.46 -30.25 -1.63
CA LYS A 467 12.95 -30.04 -0.27
C LYS A 467 13.80 -29.07 0.56
N PHE A 468 14.88 -28.52 -0.02
CA PHE A 468 15.74 -27.57 0.70
C PHE A 468 15.10 -26.17 0.74
N GLN A 469 14.93 -25.62 1.94
CA GLN A 469 14.33 -24.29 2.14
C GLN A 469 15.34 -23.34 2.80
N PRO A 470 15.70 -22.20 2.17
CA PRO A 470 16.51 -21.16 2.79
C PRO A 470 15.70 -20.31 3.78
N LEU A 471 16.38 -19.61 4.70
CA LEU A 471 15.76 -18.69 5.68
C LEU A 471 15.11 -17.46 5.03
N THR A 472 15.40 -17.19 3.76
CA THR A 472 14.81 -16.11 2.96
C THR A 472 13.83 -16.65 1.94
N PRO A 473 12.75 -15.92 1.60
CA PRO A 473 11.75 -16.40 0.63
C PRO A 473 12.39 -16.59 -0.76
N VAL A 474 12.45 -17.84 -1.21
CA VAL A 474 12.84 -18.25 -2.56
C VAL A 474 11.78 -19.22 -3.08
N VAL A 475 11.65 -19.36 -4.39
CA VAL A 475 10.83 -20.40 -5.00
C VAL A 475 11.33 -21.77 -4.54
N VAL A 476 10.50 -22.48 -3.77
CA VAL A 476 10.77 -23.82 -3.22
C VAL A 476 10.08 -24.89 -4.07
N GLY A 477 10.53 -26.14 -3.99
CA GLY A 477 9.93 -27.25 -4.73
C GLY A 477 10.60 -27.60 -6.06
N GLN A 478 11.87 -27.19 -6.26
CA GLN A 478 12.64 -27.51 -7.47
C GLN A 478 14.01 -28.09 -7.13
N LYS A 479 14.40 -29.17 -7.81
CA LYS A 479 15.79 -29.64 -7.80
C LYS A 479 16.58 -28.83 -8.82
N THR A 480 17.70 -28.23 -8.41
CA THR A 480 18.56 -27.44 -9.31
C THR A 480 19.99 -27.95 -9.31
N VAL A 481 20.57 -28.10 -10.49
CA VAL A 481 21.98 -28.46 -10.70
C VAL A 481 22.61 -27.41 -11.61
N GLU A 482 23.57 -26.65 -11.08
CA GLU A 482 24.29 -25.59 -11.77
C GLU A 482 25.76 -25.99 -11.97
N LYS A 483 26.27 -25.78 -13.19
CA LYS A 483 27.65 -26.02 -13.60
C LYS A 483 28.15 -24.81 -14.36
N ASN A 484 29.07 -24.06 -13.78
CA ASN A 484 29.68 -22.90 -14.42
C ASN A 484 31.17 -23.13 -14.58
N THR A 485 31.74 -22.74 -15.72
CA THR A 485 33.18 -22.79 -15.98
C THR A 485 33.59 -21.57 -16.78
N TYR A 486 34.80 -21.06 -16.53
CA TYR A 486 35.36 -19.96 -17.30
C TYR A 486 36.84 -20.21 -17.63
N LEU A 487 37.29 -19.60 -18.71
CA LEU A 487 38.67 -19.59 -19.17
C LEU A 487 39.00 -18.21 -19.76
N ASN A 488 39.95 -17.51 -19.18
CA ASN A 488 40.50 -16.26 -19.73
C ASN A 488 41.94 -16.50 -20.15
N PHE A 489 42.31 -16.03 -21.34
CA PHE A 489 43.66 -16.13 -21.87
C PHE A 489 44.17 -14.72 -22.18
N VAL A 490 45.21 -14.27 -21.47
CA VAL A 490 45.72 -12.87 -21.51
C VAL A 490 47.17 -12.77 -21.98
N ARG A 491 47.81 -13.89 -22.35
CA ARG A 491 49.22 -13.91 -22.79
C ARG A 491 49.47 -13.03 -24.00
N ILE A 492 48.56 -13.08 -24.97
CA ILE A 492 48.65 -12.28 -26.18
C ILE A 492 48.04 -10.92 -25.84
N ARG A 493 48.91 -9.97 -25.46
CA ARG A 493 48.48 -8.64 -24.99
C ARG A 493 47.59 -7.89 -25.98
N PHE A 494 47.78 -8.11 -27.28
CA PHE A 494 46.98 -7.48 -28.34
C PHE A 494 45.68 -8.23 -28.66
N LEU A 495 45.46 -9.42 -28.11
CA LEU A 495 44.29 -10.27 -28.34
C LEU A 495 43.95 -11.12 -27.10
N PRO A 496 43.54 -10.51 -25.97
CA PRO A 496 42.95 -11.26 -24.87
C PRO A 496 41.67 -11.99 -25.33
N LEU A 497 41.51 -13.23 -24.86
CA LEU A 497 40.35 -14.09 -25.13
C LEU A 497 39.64 -14.43 -23.82
N ASN A 498 38.31 -14.52 -23.88
CA ASN A 498 37.48 -14.90 -22.74
C ASN A 498 36.42 -15.92 -23.18
N PHE A 499 36.28 -16.99 -22.41
CA PHE A 499 35.29 -18.05 -22.63
C PHE A 499 34.55 -18.33 -21.34
N THR A 500 33.23 -18.46 -21.44
CA THR A 500 32.37 -18.84 -20.32
C THR A 500 31.39 -19.91 -20.77
N PHE A 501 31.16 -20.89 -19.92
CA PHE A 501 30.14 -21.90 -20.13
C PHE A 501 29.34 -22.09 -18.84
N SER A 502 28.03 -22.14 -18.95
CA SER A 502 27.11 -22.33 -17.84
C SER A 502 25.99 -23.26 -18.27
N ARG A 503 25.71 -24.26 -17.43
CA ARG A 503 24.59 -25.19 -17.59
C ARG A 503 23.82 -25.23 -16.28
N LYS A 504 22.52 -25.03 -16.36
CA LYS A 504 21.59 -25.15 -15.25
C LYS A 504 20.46 -26.09 -15.64
N ASP A 505 20.40 -27.22 -14.96
CA ASP A 505 19.31 -28.19 -15.03
C ASP A 505 18.37 -27.91 -13.84
N THR A 506 17.11 -27.61 -14.13
CA THR A 506 16.04 -27.49 -13.12
C THR A 506 15.06 -28.64 -13.33
N GLU A 507 14.73 -29.38 -12.28
CA GLU A 507 13.74 -30.46 -12.31
C GLU A 507 12.64 -30.14 -11.31
N THR A 508 11.43 -29.95 -11.82
CA THR A 508 10.24 -29.58 -11.03
C THR A 508 9.23 -30.73 -11.06
N PRO A 509 8.95 -31.37 -9.92
CA PRO A 509 7.89 -32.38 -9.86
C PRO A 509 6.50 -31.78 -10.09
N VAL A 510 5.60 -32.60 -10.62
CA VAL A 510 4.19 -32.23 -10.88
C VAL A 510 3.51 -31.70 -9.61
N GLN A 511 3.78 -32.37 -8.48
CA GLN A 511 3.21 -32.01 -7.18
C GLN A 511 3.55 -30.56 -6.79
N SER A 512 4.78 -30.14 -7.05
CA SER A 512 5.31 -28.82 -6.65
C SER A 512 4.67 -27.69 -7.47
N ILE A 513 4.24 -27.94 -8.72
CA ILE A 513 3.47 -26.99 -9.54
C ILE A 513 2.01 -26.91 -9.13
N LEU A 514 1.43 -28.03 -8.70
CA LEU A 514 0.08 -28.05 -8.17
C LEU A 514 0.00 -27.30 -6.83
N GLU A 515 1.07 -27.35 -6.04
CA GLU A 515 1.17 -26.68 -4.74
C GLU A 515 1.66 -25.23 -4.86
N ASN A 516 2.64 -24.91 -5.71
CA ASN A 516 3.21 -23.58 -5.78
C ASN A 516 2.66 -22.76 -6.96
N PRO A 517 1.84 -21.71 -6.72
CA PRO A 517 1.27 -20.89 -7.80
C PRO A 517 2.32 -20.05 -8.55
N TRP A 518 3.53 -19.91 -8.01
CA TRP A 518 4.65 -19.20 -8.63
C TRP A 518 5.43 -20.05 -9.65
N LEU A 519 5.14 -21.36 -9.73
CA LEU A 519 5.72 -22.26 -10.71
C LEU A 519 4.83 -22.35 -11.95
N ALA A 520 5.39 -22.04 -13.11
CA ALA A 520 4.67 -22.16 -14.37
C ALA A 520 4.62 -23.63 -14.81
N SER A 521 3.56 -24.03 -15.53
CA SER A 521 3.50 -25.33 -16.21
C SER A 521 4.60 -25.52 -17.29
N LEU A 522 5.24 -24.42 -17.69
CA LEU A 522 6.45 -24.38 -18.53
C LEU A 522 7.68 -24.95 -17.82
N GLU A 523 7.71 -24.89 -16.49
CA GLU A 523 8.84 -25.33 -15.68
C GLU A 523 8.69 -26.77 -15.19
N GLU A 524 7.66 -27.48 -15.64
CA GLU A 524 7.36 -28.86 -15.25
C GLU A 524 8.34 -29.87 -15.83
N ASP A 525 8.69 -30.87 -15.02
CA ASP A 525 9.72 -31.86 -15.31
C ASP A 525 11.09 -31.16 -15.45
N LYS A 526 11.99 -31.69 -16.29
CA LYS A 526 13.34 -31.18 -16.45
C LYS A 526 13.42 -30.10 -17.53
N VAL A 527 13.78 -28.88 -17.11
CA VAL A 527 14.22 -27.79 -17.97
C VAL A 527 15.74 -27.69 -17.93
N THR A 528 16.37 -27.71 -19.10
CA THR A 528 17.84 -27.57 -19.20
C THR A 528 18.18 -26.27 -19.90
N SER A 529 18.85 -25.36 -19.19
CA SER A 529 19.39 -24.13 -19.74
C SER A 529 20.90 -24.23 -19.91
N LEU A 530 21.39 -23.87 -21.09
CA LEU A 530 22.79 -23.88 -21.46
C LEU A 530 23.13 -22.50 -22.02
N SER A 531 24.23 -21.93 -21.56
CA SER A 531 24.76 -20.67 -22.07
C SER A 531 26.26 -20.79 -22.26
N ALA A 532 26.73 -20.41 -23.43
CA ALA A 532 28.15 -20.37 -23.77
C ALA A 532 28.46 -18.99 -24.35
N SER A 533 29.60 -18.42 -24.01
CA SER A 533 30.09 -17.21 -24.66
C SER A 533 31.58 -17.28 -24.89
N GLY A 534 32.02 -16.67 -25.98
CA GLY A 534 33.40 -16.58 -26.40
C GLY A 534 33.65 -15.23 -27.06
N GLY A 535 34.66 -14.52 -26.58
CA GLY A 535 34.99 -13.20 -27.08
C GLY A 535 36.49 -12.97 -27.21
N PHE A 536 36.82 -11.98 -28.02
CA PHE A 536 38.16 -11.44 -28.12
C PHE A 536 38.11 -9.93 -28.23
N THR A 537 39.18 -9.28 -27.78
CA THR A 537 39.40 -7.85 -28.05
C THR A 537 40.75 -7.68 -28.72
N PHE A 538 40.75 -7.30 -29.99
CA PHE A 538 41.96 -6.93 -30.71
C PHE A 538 42.34 -5.49 -30.38
N THR A 539 43.57 -5.25 -29.92
CA THR A 539 44.11 -3.91 -29.63
C THR A 539 45.59 -3.88 -29.97
N TYR A 540 45.96 -3.22 -31.07
CA TYR A 540 47.34 -3.12 -31.52
C TYR A 540 47.77 -1.66 -31.72
N GLY A 541 48.47 -1.10 -30.73
CA GLY A 541 48.94 0.28 -30.74
C GLY A 541 47.81 1.32 -30.81
N ARG A 542 48.18 2.57 -31.12
CA ARG A 542 47.23 3.70 -31.27
C ARG A 542 46.79 3.94 -32.72
N LEU A 543 47.45 3.30 -33.70
CA LEU A 543 47.26 3.56 -35.13
C LEU A 543 46.20 2.66 -35.78
N LEU A 544 45.85 1.52 -35.17
CA LEU A 544 44.83 0.61 -35.67
C LEU A 544 43.55 0.70 -34.82
N PRO A 545 42.38 0.41 -35.40
CA PRO A 545 41.14 0.33 -34.65
C PRO A 545 41.17 -0.82 -33.65
N ARG A 546 40.57 -0.59 -32.49
CA ARG A 546 40.25 -1.63 -31.52
C ARG A 546 38.99 -2.34 -31.97
N ILE A 547 39.06 -3.67 -32.08
CA ILE A 547 37.94 -4.49 -32.52
C ILE A 547 37.59 -5.46 -31.41
N GLY A 548 36.38 -5.37 -30.87
CA GLY A 548 35.81 -6.34 -29.96
C GLY A 548 34.85 -7.25 -30.70
N PHE A 549 34.96 -8.55 -30.50
CA PHE A 549 33.99 -9.53 -30.97
C PHE A 549 33.53 -10.38 -29.78
N ASN A 550 32.23 -10.60 -29.66
CA ASN A 550 31.67 -11.50 -28.66
C ASN A 550 30.52 -12.30 -29.26
N TYR A 551 30.66 -13.62 -29.26
CA TYR A 551 29.63 -14.56 -29.60
C TYR A 551 29.07 -15.19 -28.33
N SER A 552 27.75 -15.27 -28.21
CA SER A 552 27.11 -16.03 -27.15
C SER A 552 25.93 -16.83 -27.67
N GLU A 553 25.85 -18.07 -27.23
CA GLU A 553 24.76 -19.00 -27.51
C GLU A 553 24.03 -19.30 -26.20
N SER A 554 22.71 -19.26 -26.24
CA SER A 554 21.83 -19.62 -25.14
C SER A 554 20.77 -20.58 -25.65
N LEU A 555 20.69 -21.75 -25.04
CA LEU A 555 19.75 -22.80 -25.38
C LEU A 555 18.94 -23.16 -24.13
N THR A 556 17.61 -23.17 -24.25
CA THR A 556 16.71 -23.63 -23.18
C THR A 556 15.83 -24.74 -23.72
N ASP A 557 15.96 -25.92 -23.11
CA ASP A 557 15.34 -27.16 -23.53
C ASP A 557 14.22 -27.55 -22.56
N TYR A 558 13.00 -27.70 -23.11
CA TYR A 558 11.76 -28.13 -22.45
C TYR A 558 11.24 -29.47 -23.02
N LEU A 559 12.09 -30.26 -23.71
CA LEU A 559 11.71 -31.39 -24.58
C LEU A 559 11.01 -32.56 -23.89
N ARG A 560 11.03 -32.68 -22.55
CA ARG A 560 10.39 -33.83 -21.86
C ARG A 560 8.87 -33.74 -21.83
N LYS A 561 8.29 -32.61 -21.40
CA LYS A 561 6.83 -32.40 -21.36
C LYS A 561 6.30 -31.56 -22.53
N GLN A 562 7.00 -30.49 -22.88
CA GLN A 562 6.48 -29.47 -23.81
C GLN A 562 6.98 -29.61 -25.23
N ASN A 563 7.93 -30.52 -25.48
CA ASN A 563 8.48 -30.74 -26.82
C ASN A 563 9.01 -29.44 -27.45
N ARG A 564 9.52 -28.50 -26.64
CA ARG A 564 9.95 -27.14 -27.05
C ARG A 564 11.44 -26.94 -26.79
N LEU A 565 12.12 -26.25 -27.69
CA LEU A 565 13.51 -25.84 -27.57
C LEU A 565 13.66 -24.38 -28.04
N ASP A 566 14.17 -23.53 -27.16
CA ASP A 566 14.45 -22.12 -27.44
C ASP A 566 15.95 -21.97 -27.65
N LEU A 567 16.36 -21.50 -28.83
CA LEU A 567 17.76 -21.25 -29.16
C LEU A 567 17.94 -19.77 -29.49
N LYS A 568 18.91 -19.14 -28.85
CA LYS A 568 19.31 -17.75 -29.07
C LYS A 568 20.81 -17.67 -29.35
N ASN A 569 21.17 -17.16 -30.53
CA ASN A 569 22.53 -16.79 -30.88
C ASN A 569 22.66 -15.27 -30.86
N SER A 570 23.71 -14.75 -30.25
CA SER A 570 24.00 -13.32 -30.18
C SER A 570 25.42 -13.06 -30.67
N TYR A 571 25.54 -12.21 -31.68
CA TYR A 571 26.80 -11.77 -32.26
C TYR A 571 26.96 -10.29 -31.95
N ASN A 572 28.05 -9.90 -31.30
CA ASN A 572 28.34 -8.50 -30.98
C ASN A 572 29.70 -8.12 -31.55
N ILE A 573 29.74 -7.05 -32.33
CA ILE A 573 30.94 -6.49 -32.92
C ILE A 573 31.03 -5.03 -32.51
N ASN A 574 32.15 -4.66 -31.89
CA ASN A 574 32.46 -3.29 -31.53
C ASN A 574 33.74 -2.87 -32.26
N PHE A 575 33.72 -1.68 -32.83
CA PHE A 575 34.85 -1.08 -33.54
C PHE A 575 35.05 0.33 -32.99
N ASP A 576 36.20 0.56 -32.36
CA ASP A 576 36.58 1.85 -31.80
C ASP A 576 37.87 2.32 -32.51
N TYR A 577 37.81 3.45 -33.21
CA TYR A 577 38.98 4.04 -33.87
C TYR A 577 39.20 5.48 -33.43
N ALA A 578 40.41 5.78 -32.93
CA ALA A 578 40.85 7.13 -32.64
C ALA A 578 41.79 7.60 -33.75
N ILE A 579 41.35 8.56 -34.56
CA ILE A 579 42.15 9.08 -35.67
C ILE A 579 43.35 9.83 -35.08
N PRO A 580 44.60 9.42 -35.39
CA PRO A 580 45.79 9.95 -34.75
C PRO A 580 46.11 11.40 -35.16
N PHE A 581 45.65 11.83 -36.34
CA PHE A 581 45.79 13.19 -36.85
C PHE A 581 44.50 14.00 -36.64
N ALA A 582 44.64 15.28 -36.29
CA ALA A 582 43.51 16.17 -36.09
C ALA A 582 43.27 17.02 -37.34
N PHE A 583 42.21 16.71 -38.10
CA PHE A 583 41.77 17.54 -39.22
C PHE A 583 40.31 17.98 -39.00
N PRO A 584 39.95 19.25 -39.21
CA PRO A 584 38.64 19.81 -38.83
C PRO A 584 37.42 19.07 -39.39
N ILE A 585 37.55 18.44 -40.56
CA ILE A 585 36.45 17.81 -41.28
C ILE A 585 36.30 16.32 -40.91
N PHE A 586 37.32 15.73 -40.28
CA PHE A 586 37.27 14.32 -39.87
C PHE A 586 36.96 14.18 -38.37
N PRO A 587 36.20 13.15 -37.98
CA PRO A 587 35.96 12.89 -36.57
C PRO A 587 37.26 12.40 -35.90
N ARG A 588 37.55 12.86 -34.68
CA ARG A 588 38.65 12.34 -33.85
C ARG A 588 38.44 10.90 -33.42
N THR A 589 37.19 10.51 -33.19
CA THR A 589 36.86 9.12 -32.88
C THR A 589 35.64 8.66 -33.64
N ILE A 590 35.68 7.40 -34.06
CA ILE A 590 34.58 6.69 -34.70
C ILE A 590 34.35 5.44 -33.85
N ASN A 591 33.13 5.29 -33.33
CA ASN A 591 32.71 4.11 -32.59
C ASN A 591 31.52 3.52 -33.35
N LEU A 592 31.67 2.28 -33.77
CA LEU A 592 30.67 1.50 -34.48
C LEU A 592 30.37 0.28 -33.64
N ALA A 593 29.09 0.02 -33.37
CA ALA A 593 28.65 -1.21 -32.74
C ALA A 593 27.57 -1.86 -33.60
N TYR A 594 27.68 -3.17 -33.77
CA TYR A 594 26.68 -3.99 -34.44
C TYR A 594 26.39 -5.20 -33.57
N ARG A 595 25.11 -5.44 -33.31
CA ARG A 595 24.63 -6.61 -32.60
C ARG A 595 23.55 -7.29 -33.41
N ARG A 596 23.67 -8.60 -33.56
CA ARG A 596 22.66 -9.46 -34.16
C ARG A 596 22.25 -10.54 -33.17
N ASP A 597 20.97 -10.55 -32.81
CA ASP A 597 20.37 -11.64 -32.03
C ASP A 597 19.48 -12.47 -32.97
N GLU A 598 19.76 -13.76 -33.08
CA GLU A 598 18.94 -14.73 -33.80
C GLU A 598 18.27 -15.64 -32.79
N PHE A 599 16.95 -15.53 -32.69
CA PHE A 599 16.13 -16.40 -31.86
C PHE A 599 15.38 -17.40 -32.75
N SER A 600 15.39 -18.66 -32.37
CA SER A 600 14.63 -19.71 -33.04
C SER A 600 13.90 -20.55 -32.01
N LEU A 601 12.61 -20.77 -32.29
CA LEU A 601 11.71 -21.60 -31.51
C LEU A 601 11.49 -22.91 -32.27
N TRP A 602 11.86 -24.02 -31.64
CA TRP A 602 11.70 -25.36 -32.21
C TRP A 602 10.66 -26.15 -31.43
N ARG A 603 9.78 -26.85 -32.14
CA ARG A 603 8.80 -27.78 -31.55
C ARG A 603 8.91 -29.19 -32.13
N SER A 604 8.62 -30.21 -31.34
CA SER A 604 8.53 -31.61 -31.79
C SER A 604 7.11 -32.01 -32.22
N THR A 605 7.02 -32.88 -33.23
CA THR A 605 5.78 -33.30 -33.91
C THR A 605 4.97 -34.42 -33.21
N PHE A 606 5.50 -35.15 -32.22
CA PHE A 606 4.78 -36.28 -31.59
C PHE A 606 4.84 -36.30 -30.05
N GLY A 607 3.74 -36.76 -29.45
CA GLY A 607 3.50 -36.84 -28.00
C GLY A 607 3.88 -38.18 -27.33
N SER A 608 4.84 -38.94 -27.86
CA SER A 608 5.33 -40.17 -27.22
C SER A 608 6.74 -40.03 -26.64
N ILE A 609 6.98 -40.78 -25.56
CA ILE A 609 8.16 -40.76 -24.70
C ILE A 609 9.41 -41.21 -25.50
N PRO A 610 10.55 -40.48 -25.41
CA PRO A 610 11.75 -40.86 -26.15
C PRO A 610 12.44 -42.10 -25.56
N VAL A 611 12.71 -43.11 -26.40
CA VAL A 611 13.68 -44.18 -26.09
C VAL A 611 15.09 -43.62 -26.26
N THR A 612 15.88 -43.66 -25.20
CA THR A 612 17.27 -43.18 -25.18
C THR A 612 18.21 -44.28 -25.67
N LYS A 613 18.85 -44.11 -26.84
CA LYS A 613 20.02 -44.93 -27.24
C LYS A 613 21.26 -44.05 -27.09
N GLY A 614 22.17 -44.45 -26.21
CA GLY A 614 23.40 -43.70 -25.93
C GLY A 614 24.48 -44.02 -26.94
N GLU A 615 24.94 -43.02 -27.68
CA GLU A 615 26.26 -43.02 -28.32
C GLU A 615 26.98 -41.72 -27.97
N GLU A 616 28.24 -41.86 -27.59
CA GLU A 616 29.08 -40.78 -27.07
C GLU A 616 29.86 -40.08 -28.19
N LYS A 617 29.76 -38.74 -28.26
CA LYS A 617 30.77 -37.90 -28.90
C LYS A 617 31.10 -36.67 -28.06
N PHE A 618 32.37 -36.31 -28.12
CA PHE A 618 33.05 -35.30 -27.31
C PHE A 618 32.55 -33.87 -27.62
N PHE A 619 32.57 -33.04 -26.57
CA PHE A 619 32.23 -31.60 -26.44
C PHE A 619 30.79 -31.15 -26.17
N LEU A 620 29.74 -31.88 -26.54
CA LEU A 620 28.36 -31.53 -26.16
C LEU A 620 27.56 -32.80 -25.90
N LYS A 621 27.26 -33.11 -24.63
CA LYS A 621 26.23 -34.12 -24.27
C LYS A 621 24.85 -33.59 -24.69
N GLN A 622 24.54 -33.58 -25.98
CA GLN A 622 23.17 -33.55 -26.45
C GLN A 622 22.72 -35.00 -26.66
N TYR A 623 21.69 -35.41 -25.91
CA TYR A 623 20.98 -36.63 -26.22
C TYR A 623 20.35 -36.44 -27.60
N LYS A 624 20.73 -37.25 -28.58
CA LYS A 624 20.02 -37.31 -29.85
C LYS A 624 18.68 -38.01 -29.60
N THR A 625 17.70 -37.31 -29.04
CA THR A 625 16.32 -37.74 -29.19
C THR A 625 15.97 -37.58 -30.66
N SER A 626 15.85 -38.70 -31.38
CA SER A 626 15.35 -38.74 -32.75
C SER A 626 13.85 -38.42 -32.80
N LYS A 627 13.46 -37.23 -32.32
CA LYS A 627 12.14 -36.65 -32.57
C LYS A 627 12.29 -35.71 -33.77
N LYS A 628 11.44 -35.83 -34.80
CA LYS A 628 11.39 -34.84 -35.89
C LYS A 628 10.92 -33.51 -35.29
N ALA A 629 11.86 -32.60 -35.05
CA ALA A 629 11.58 -31.23 -34.65
C ALA A 629 11.42 -30.34 -35.90
N TYR A 630 10.52 -29.37 -35.83
CA TYR A 630 10.36 -28.32 -36.83
C TYR A 630 10.55 -26.96 -36.15
N GLN A 631 11.03 -26.00 -36.91
CA GLN A 631 11.12 -24.61 -36.48
C GLN A 631 9.74 -23.97 -36.60
N GLU A 632 9.21 -23.42 -35.51
CA GLU A 632 7.91 -22.74 -35.49
C GLU A 632 8.08 -21.27 -35.86
N THR A 633 9.01 -20.59 -35.18
CA THR A 633 9.25 -19.15 -35.32
C THR A 633 10.75 -18.86 -35.38
N GLN A 634 11.12 -17.90 -36.22
CA GLN A 634 12.44 -17.27 -36.25
C GLN A 634 12.29 -15.78 -36.01
N GLU A 635 13.06 -15.22 -35.07
CA GLU A 635 13.14 -13.78 -34.86
C GLU A 635 14.60 -13.34 -35.02
N ILE A 636 14.82 -12.29 -35.81
CA ILE A 636 16.14 -11.69 -36.02
C ILE A 636 16.06 -10.24 -35.57
N THR A 637 16.89 -9.88 -34.60
CA THR A 637 17.09 -8.52 -34.15
C THR A 637 18.45 -8.03 -34.62
N ASP A 638 18.47 -6.99 -35.45
CA ASP A 638 19.67 -6.27 -35.84
C ASP A 638 19.70 -4.91 -35.12
N ASP A 639 20.80 -4.60 -34.46
CA ASP A 639 21.01 -3.35 -33.72
C ASP A 639 22.34 -2.72 -34.16
N TRP A 640 22.25 -1.51 -34.71
CA TRP A 640 23.36 -0.75 -35.24
C TRP A 640 23.51 0.52 -34.43
N ALA A 641 24.74 0.89 -34.06
CA ALA A 641 25.04 2.17 -33.45
C ALA A 641 26.31 2.77 -34.02
N LEU A 642 26.25 4.06 -34.35
CA LEU A 642 27.36 4.89 -34.79
C LEU A 642 27.48 6.07 -33.82
N ARG A 643 28.69 6.33 -33.32
CA ARG A 643 29.01 7.54 -32.57
C ARG A 643 30.30 8.13 -33.10
N THR A 644 30.28 9.41 -33.40
CA THR A 644 31.45 10.13 -33.89
C THR A 644 31.72 11.33 -33.01
N ASN A 645 32.97 11.77 -32.97
CA ASN A 645 33.40 12.98 -32.27
C ASN A 645 34.09 13.89 -33.27
N PHE A 646 33.46 14.97 -33.70
CA PHE A 646 34.07 15.99 -34.54
C PHE A 646 34.66 17.09 -33.66
N ASN A 647 35.87 17.52 -34.01
CA ASN A 647 36.54 18.64 -33.37
C ASN A 647 37.00 19.56 -34.50
N PHE A 648 36.11 20.46 -34.93
CA PHE A 648 36.38 21.39 -36.02
C PHE A 648 37.51 22.35 -35.64
N TRP A 649 37.48 22.85 -34.41
CA TRP A 649 38.53 23.66 -33.81
C TRP A 649 38.60 23.34 -32.31
N SER A 650 39.68 23.70 -31.61
CA SER A 650 39.84 23.41 -30.17
C SER A 650 38.67 23.89 -29.30
N ARG A 651 37.81 24.77 -29.85
CA ARG A 651 36.66 25.37 -29.21
C ARG A 651 35.29 24.86 -29.69
N ILE A 652 35.21 24.06 -30.75
CA ILE A 652 33.94 23.58 -31.33
C ILE A 652 33.99 22.06 -31.44
N ILE A 653 33.22 21.39 -30.59
CA ILE A 653 33.10 19.93 -30.55
C ILE A 653 31.67 19.54 -30.88
N LEU A 654 31.48 18.60 -31.79
CA LEU A 654 30.17 18.07 -32.19
C LEU A 654 30.21 16.54 -32.14
N ASN A 655 29.31 15.91 -31.39
CA ASN A 655 29.20 14.46 -31.28
C ASN A 655 27.83 13.99 -31.77
N PRO A 656 27.70 13.68 -33.07
CA PRO A 656 26.51 13.04 -33.58
C PRO A 656 26.56 11.53 -33.29
N SER A 657 25.39 10.99 -32.97
CA SER A 657 25.15 9.58 -32.73
C SER A 657 23.88 9.13 -33.45
N TYR A 658 23.91 7.92 -33.98
CA TYR A 658 22.79 7.28 -34.64
C TYR A 658 22.69 5.85 -34.16
N SER A 659 21.49 5.37 -33.83
CA SER A 659 21.25 3.94 -33.64
C SER A 659 19.95 3.50 -34.29
N LEU A 660 19.96 2.29 -34.85
CA LEU A 660 18.83 1.67 -35.50
C LEU A 660 18.71 0.22 -35.06
N LYS A 661 17.58 -0.12 -34.48
CA LYS A 661 17.22 -1.48 -34.06
C LYS A 661 16.02 -1.96 -34.86
N THR A 662 16.16 -3.07 -35.56
CA THR A 662 15.07 -3.70 -36.32
C THR A 662 14.85 -5.12 -35.83
N VAL A 663 13.61 -5.45 -35.49
CA VAL A 663 13.19 -6.80 -35.11
C VAL A 663 12.30 -7.35 -36.20
N SER A 664 12.71 -8.44 -36.82
CA SER A 664 11.97 -9.15 -37.87
C SER A 664 11.58 -10.54 -37.39
N GLU A 665 10.36 -10.97 -37.68
CA GLU A 665 9.82 -12.27 -37.29
C GLU A 665 9.33 -13.02 -38.53
N GLU A 666 9.58 -14.32 -38.57
CA GLU A 666 9.09 -15.26 -39.57
C GLU A 666 8.43 -16.45 -38.86
N LYS A 667 7.16 -16.72 -39.18
CA LYS A 667 6.43 -17.90 -38.66
C LYS A 667 6.46 -19.01 -39.71
N VAL A 668 7.44 -19.89 -39.58
CA VAL A 668 7.78 -20.93 -40.55
C VAL A 668 6.64 -21.94 -40.69
N GLN A 669 5.98 -22.34 -39.59
CA GLN A 669 4.88 -23.31 -39.64
C GLN A 669 3.62 -22.77 -40.33
N THR A 670 3.22 -21.53 -40.01
CA THR A 670 2.05 -20.88 -40.63
C THR A 670 2.35 -20.38 -42.05
N ARG A 671 3.57 -20.60 -42.57
CA ARG A 671 4.07 -20.09 -43.86
C ARG A 671 3.84 -18.59 -44.03
N GLN A 672 3.90 -17.83 -42.94
CA GLN A 672 3.78 -16.38 -43.02
C GLN A 672 5.12 -15.82 -43.49
N PRO A 673 5.13 -14.92 -44.48
CA PRO A 673 6.37 -14.30 -44.94
C PRO A 673 6.99 -13.48 -43.81
N LYS A 674 8.33 -13.44 -43.77
CA LYS A 674 9.10 -12.59 -42.85
C LYS A 674 8.57 -11.14 -42.87
N TYR A 675 8.29 -10.59 -41.70
CA TYR A 675 7.80 -9.22 -41.52
C TYR A 675 8.57 -8.50 -40.40
N ASN A 676 8.57 -7.17 -40.44
CA ASN A 676 9.18 -6.36 -39.38
C ASN A 676 8.17 -6.23 -38.24
N LYS A 677 8.52 -6.76 -37.06
CA LYS A 677 7.72 -6.72 -35.85
C LYS A 677 7.85 -5.39 -35.14
N SER A 678 9.07 -4.87 -35.04
CA SER A 678 9.32 -3.53 -34.50
C SER A 678 10.55 -2.89 -35.13
N LEU A 679 10.57 -1.55 -35.11
CA LEU A 679 11.69 -0.73 -35.55
C LEU A 679 11.88 0.40 -34.55
N SER A 680 13.11 0.64 -34.11
CA SER A 680 13.46 1.74 -33.24
C SER A 680 14.67 2.49 -33.77
N GLN A 681 14.58 3.81 -33.82
CA GLN A 681 15.61 4.70 -34.31
C GLN A 681 15.89 5.77 -33.27
N VAL A 682 17.17 6.01 -32.97
CA VAL A 682 17.62 7.09 -32.09
C VAL A 682 18.63 7.94 -32.83
N ILE A 683 18.43 9.26 -32.82
CA ILE A 683 19.34 10.22 -33.42
C ILE A 683 19.67 11.26 -32.37
N GLY A 684 20.95 11.36 -32.04
CA GLY A 684 21.45 12.30 -31.05
C GLY A 684 22.51 13.21 -31.64
N VAL A 685 22.51 14.47 -31.24
CA VAL A 685 23.58 15.43 -31.53
C VAL A 685 23.88 16.17 -30.24
N THR A 686 25.13 16.14 -29.81
CA THR A 686 25.63 16.99 -28.72
C THR A 686 26.71 17.90 -29.25
N SER A 687 26.74 19.14 -28.80
CA SER A 687 27.71 20.14 -29.19
C SER A 687 28.17 20.93 -27.98
N ASN A 688 29.47 21.18 -27.91
CA ASN A 688 30.05 22.09 -26.93
C ASN A 688 30.85 23.15 -27.69
N LEU A 689 30.44 24.39 -27.52
CA LEU A 689 31.00 25.56 -28.14
C LEU A 689 31.68 26.39 -27.04
N SER A 690 32.92 26.76 -27.23
CA SER A 690 33.69 27.59 -26.29
C SER A 690 34.31 28.77 -27.04
N PHE A 691 33.45 29.53 -27.75
CA PHE A 691 33.87 30.64 -28.61
C PHE A 691 34.77 31.63 -27.87
N PHE A 692 34.36 32.01 -26.65
CA PHE A 692 35.07 32.91 -25.76
C PHE A 692 35.07 32.32 -24.36
N GLY A 693 36.08 32.62 -23.53
CA GLY A 693 36.07 32.12 -22.15
C GLY A 693 34.85 32.59 -21.35
N TRP A 694 34.21 33.70 -21.76
CA TRP A 694 33.02 34.26 -21.14
C TRP A 694 31.70 33.67 -21.66
N LEU A 695 31.69 32.95 -22.78
CA LEU A 695 30.49 32.34 -23.38
C LEU A 695 30.81 30.93 -23.87
N ASN A 696 30.24 29.95 -23.17
CA ASN A 696 30.39 28.53 -23.50
C ASN A 696 29.02 27.89 -23.76
N PRO A 697 28.44 28.01 -24.97
CA PRO A 697 27.17 27.39 -25.30
C PRO A 697 27.31 25.87 -25.39
N ALA A 698 26.38 25.13 -24.80
CA ALA A 698 26.23 23.70 -25.04
C ALA A 698 24.84 23.42 -25.62
N LEU A 699 24.77 22.55 -26.62
CA LEU A 699 23.55 22.11 -27.27
C LEU A 699 23.49 20.58 -27.18
N SER A 700 22.36 20.03 -26.81
CA SER A 700 22.08 18.60 -26.97
C SER A 700 20.68 18.41 -27.52
N TYR A 701 20.54 17.52 -28.49
CA TYR A 701 19.25 17.13 -29.04
C TYR A 701 19.25 15.62 -29.25
N ASN A 702 18.18 14.94 -28.83
CA ASN A 702 18.00 13.52 -29.03
C ASN A 702 16.55 13.25 -29.43
N ILE A 703 16.34 12.48 -30.50
CA ILE A 703 15.04 11.99 -30.93
C ILE A 703 15.04 10.47 -30.99
N THR A 704 13.98 9.88 -30.46
CA THR A 704 13.67 8.45 -30.55
C THR A 704 12.35 8.26 -31.28
N SER A 705 12.33 7.40 -32.29
CA SER A 705 11.13 6.91 -32.97
C SER A 705 11.02 5.41 -32.76
N LYS A 706 9.84 4.92 -32.39
CA LYS A 706 9.55 3.50 -32.23
C LYS A 706 8.30 3.16 -33.03
N GLU A 707 8.39 2.10 -33.81
CA GLU A 707 7.31 1.53 -34.59
C GLU A 707 7.09 0.09 -34.12
N ASP A 708 5.85 -0.26 -33.76
CA ASP A 708 5.46 -1.62 -33.37
C ASP A 708 4.29 -2.08 -34.26
N LEU A 709 4.43 -3.23 -34.92
CA LEU A 709 3.37 -3.76 -35.77
C LEU A 709 2.31 -4.47 -34.91
N ASN A 710 1.04 -4.10 -35.08
CA ASN A 710 -0.07 -4.76 -34.42
C ASN A 710 -0.66 -5.86 -35.33
N LEU A 711 -0.68 -7.10 -34.84
CA LEU A 711 -1.13 -8.28 -35.59
C LEU A 711 -2.57 -8.70 -35.26
N SER A 712 -3.33 -7.88 -34.52
CA SER A 712 -4.65 -8.26 -34.01
C SER A 712 -5.76 -8.34 -35.07
N SER A 713 -5.51 -8.01 -36.35
CA SER A 713 -6.51 -8.10 -37.42
C SER A 713 -5.94 -8.70 -38.72
N PRO A 714 -6.57 -9.74 -39.31
CA PRO A 714 -6.02 -10.47 -40.47
C PRO A 714 -6.07 -9.70 -41.80
N THR A 715 -6.81 -8.59 -41.88
CA THR A 715 -7.12 -7.91 -43.16
C THR A 715 -6.32 -6.62 -43.40
N ALA A 716 -5.73 -6.02 -42.36
CA ALA A 716 -4.90 -4.81 -42.49
C ALA A 716 -3.72 -4.82 -41.50
N LYS A 717 -2.49 -4.83 -42.03
CA LYS A 717 -1.27 -4.63 -41.23
C LYS A 717 -1.16 -3.17 -40.83
N VAL A 718 -1.53 -2.87 -39.59
CA VAL A 718 -1.39 -1.55 -38.98
C VAL A 718 -0.27 -1.57 -37.95
N LYS A 719 0.38 -0.43 -37.75
CA LYS A 719 1.44 -0.22 -36.77
C LYS A 719 1.10 0.93 -35.84
N ARG A 720 1.65 0.85 -34.64
CA ARG A 720 1.70 1.93 -33.67
C ARG A 720 3.03 2.65 -33.82
N VAL A 721 3.01 3.96 -33.62
CA VAL A 721 4.17 4.83 -33.76
C VAL A 721 4.26 5.73 -32.55
N ASP A 722 5.37 5.66 -31.82
CA ASP A 722 5.67 6.53 -30.70
C ASP A 722 6.95 7.32 -31.01
N ARG A 723 6.89 8.65 -30.90
CA ARG A 723 8.07 9.52 -31.08
C ARG A 723 8.29 10.35 -29.84
N THR A 724 9.55 10.53 -29.47
CA THR A 724 9.96 11.38 -28.34
C THR A 724 11.21 12.16 -28.71
N SER A 725 11.26 13.46 -28.43
CA SER A 725 12.43 14.29 -28.70
C SER A 725 12.71 15.22 -27.53
N ASN A 726 13.97 15.26 -27.12
CA ASN A 726 14.45 16.08 -26.01
C ASN A 726 15.59 16.94 -26.52
N GLY A 727 15.47 18.26 -26.36
CA GLY A 727 16.51 19.22 -26.69
C GLY A 727 16.83 20.12 -25.51
N GLU A 728 18.10 20.50 -25.39
CA GLU A 728 18.60 21.37 -24.34
C GLU A 728 19.67 22.31 -24.91
N MET A 729 19.55 23.58 -24.58
CA MET A 729 20.51 24.63 -24.90
C MET A 729 20.93 25.31 -23.60
N ASN A 730 22.23 25.35 -23.36
CA ASN A 730 22.84 25.96 -22.18
C ASN A 730 23.74 27.10 -22.61
N TRP A 731 23.61 28.25 -21.97
CA TRP A 731 24.50 29.40 -22.16
C TRP A 731 25.00 29.87 -20.81
N ASN A 732 26.32 29.86 -20.62
CA ASN A 732 26.96 30.33 -19.41
C ASN A 732 27.76 31.59 -19.70
N PHE A 733 27.42 32.68 -19.02
CA PHE A 733 28.07 33.98 -19.09
C PHE A 733 28.89 34.24 -17.82
N THR A 734 30.17 34.54 -17.98
CA THR A 734 31.06 34.94 -16.86
C THR A 734 31.49 36.39 -17.03
N PHE A 735 30.87 37.31 -16.28
CA PHE A 735 31.06 38.74 -16.49
C PHE A 735 32.47 39.25 -16.16
N ARG A 736 33.22 38.54 -15.29
CA ARG A 736 34.65 38.81 -15.03
C ARG A 736 35.46 38.94 -16.31
N GLN A 737 35.12 38.14 -17.31
CA GLN A 737 35.84 38.08 -18.58
C GLN A 737 35.25 39.02 -19.65
N ILE A 738 33.98 39.45 -19.49
CA ILE A 738 33.33 40.42 -20.39
C ILE A 738 33.76 41.84 -20.02
N LEU A 739 33.67 42.18 -18.73
CA LEU A 739 33.95 43.51 -18.18
C LEU A 739 34.99 43.41 -17.05
N PRO A 740 36.26 43.06 -17.33
CA PRO A 740 37.28 42.86 -16.29
C PRO A 740 37.56 44.12 -15.46
N GLN A 741 37.35 45.31 -16.05
CA GLN A 741 37.56 46.60 -15.39
C GLN A 741 36.44 46.96 -14.39
N VAL A 742 35.23 46.39 -14.54
CA VAL A 742 34.09 46.68 -13.66
C VAL A 742 34.14 45.75 -12.45
N ARG A 743 34.80 46.22 -11.39
CA ARG A 743 35.02 45.46 -10.13
C ARG A 743 33.75 44.85 -9.54
N LEU A 744 32.62 45.56 -9.61
CA LEU A 744 31.32 45.11 -9.08
C LEU A 744 30.75 43.87 -9.78
N LEU A 745 31.08 43.64 -11.06
CA LEU A 745 30.52 42.54 -11.85
C LEU A 745 31.46 41.33 -11.97
N GLN A 746 32.63 41.36 -11.33
CA GLN A 746 33.64 40.31 -11.47
C GLN A 746 33.19 38.95 -10.93
N SER A 747 32.28 38.93 -9.96
CA SER A 747 31.72 37.71 -9.39
C SER A 747 30.38 37.30 -10.03
N LEU A 748 29.85 38.09 -10.97
CA LEU A 748 28.56 37.81 -11.61
C LEU A 748 28.71 36.69 -12.65
N THR A 749 27.97 35.60 -12.42
CA THR A 749 27.78 34.51 -13.39
C THR A 749 26.30 34.36 -13.69
N LEU A 750 25.95 34.27 -14.98
CA LEU A 750 24.59 34.04 -15.45
C LEU A 750 24.57 32.75 -16.28
N SER A 751 23.73 31.79 -15.92
CA SER A 751 23.49 30.58 -16.69
C SER A 751 22.05 30.54 -17.17
N THR A 752 21.85 30.39 -18.47
CA THR A 752 20.53 30.20 -19.10
C THR A 752 20.43 28.79 -19.64
N ASN A 753 19.34 28.09 -19.33
CA ASN A 753 19.01 26.77 -19.84
C ASN A 753 17.65 26.85 -20.52
N TYR A 754 17.58 26.42 -21.78
CA TYR A 754 16.34 26.18 -22.49
C TYR A 754 16.22 24.70 -22.81
N ARG A 755 15.19 24.05 -22.31
CA ARG A 755 14.92 22.63 -22.54
C ARG A 755 13.53 22.46 -23.15
N PHE A 756 13.42 21.66 -24.21
CA PHE A 756 12.15 21.28 -24.79
C PHE A 756 12.03 19.76 -24.85
N GLU A 757 10.83 19.25 -24.56
CA GLU A 757 10.47 17.84 -24.53
C GLU A 757 9.17 17.67 -25.30
N HIS A 758 9.23 17.01 -26.45
CA HIS A 758 8.07 16.76 -27.29
C HIS A 758 7.86 15.26 -27.45
N GLY A 759 6.61 14.83 -27.47
CA GLY A 759 6.28 13.43 -27.69
C GLY A 759 4.89 13.25 -28.27
N ASP A 760 4.73 12.25 -29.11
CA ASP A 760 3.45 11.85 -29.65
C ASP A 760 3.31 10.35 -29.87
N SER A 761 2.05 9.92 -29.91
CA SER A 761 1.69 8.52 -30.11
C SER A 761 0.53 8.43 -31.09
N TYR A 762 0.68 7.55 -32.08
CA TYR A 762 -0.30 7.26 -33.11
C TYR A 762 -0.60 5.76 -33.15
N GLU A 763 -1.88 5.43 -33.28
CA GLU A 763 -2.37 4.07 -33.50
C GLU A 763 -2.95 3.93 -34.91
N ASP A 764 -3.06 2.68 -35.39
CA ASP A 764 -3.68 2.32 -36.67
C ASP A 764 -3.01 2.92 -37.92
N ILE A 765 -1.70 3.17 -37.88
CA ILE A 765 -0.93 3.65 -39.03
C ILE A 765 -0.69 2.51 -40.02
N PRO A 766 -0.86 2.68 -41.34
CA PRO A 766 -0.52 1.63 -42.31
C PRO A 766 0.97 1.26 -42.28
N ASP A 767 1.29 -0.05 -42.32
CA ASP A 767 2.66 -0.59 -42.28
C ASP A 767 3.58 0.04 -43.35
N LYS A 768 3.05 0.26 -44.57
CA LYS A 768 3.80 0.78 -45.73
C LYS A 768 4.35 2.22 -45.57
N LEU A 769 3.82 3.02 -44.63
CA LEU A 769 4.22 4.42 -44.47
C LEU A 769 5.62 4.52 -43.83
N LYS A 770 6.60 5.14 -44.47
CA LYS A 770 7.95 5.33 -43.89
C LYS A 770 8.00 6.56 -42.99
N ILE A 771 8.29 6.40 -41.71
CA ILE A 771 8.27 7.49 -40.70
C ILE A 771 9.68 7.93 -40.28
N GLN A 772 10.71 7.18 -40.66
CA GLN A 772 12.13 7.41 -40.35
C GLN A 772 12.65 8.81 -40.73
N ASN A 773 11.99 9.49 -41.67
CA ASN A 773 12.37 10.83 -42.14
C ASN A 773 11.59 11.96 -41.43
N GLN A 774 10.56 11.63 -40.63
CA GLN A 774 9.68 12.59 -39.95
C GLN A 774 10.13 12.80 -38.50
N LEU A 775 11.33 13.36 -38.36
CA LEU A 775 12.06 13.49 -37.09
C LEU A 775 11.76 14.81 -36.33
N TRP A 776 10.80 15.60 -36.78
CA TRP A 776 10.38 16.82 -36.07
C TRP A 776 8.95 16.64 -35.55
N ILE A 777 8.83 16.38 -34.24
CA ILE A 777 7.59 15.98 -33.58
C ILE A 777 6.50 17.07 -33.57
N PRO A 778 6.80 18.37 -33.41
CA PRO A 778 5.76 19.41 -33.44
C PRO A 778 4.90 19.39 -34.72
N ASN A 779 5.46 18.88 -35.83
CA ASN A 779 4.68 18.63 -37.02
C ASN A 779 3.98 17.26 -36.92
N PRO A 780 2.64 17.23 -37.04
CA PRO A 780 1.92 15.97 -37.05
C PRO A 780 2.35 15.12 -38.25
N LEU A 781 2.24 13.80 -38.11
CA LEU A 781 2.48 12.88 -39.23
C LEU A 781 1.57 13.23 -40.40
N LYS A 782 2.15 13.43 -41.59
CA LYS A 782 1.38 13.62 -42.82
C LYS A 782 0.89 12.25 -43.29
N LEU A 783 -0.42 12.07 -43.31
CA LEU A 783 -1.08 10.82 -43.69
C LEU A 783 -1.74 11.03 -45.05
N ASP A 784 -1.27 10.34 -46.09
CA ASP A 784 -1.83 10.44 -47.44
C ASP A 784 -3.14 9.63 -47.56
N GLY A 785 -4.23 10.29 -48.00
CA GLY A 785 -5.48 9.66 -48.46
C GLY A 785 -6.64 9.57 -47.45
N GLU A 786 -7.87 9.51 -47.99
CA GLU A 786 -9.22 9.60 -47.39
C GLU A 786 -9.61 8.60 -46.27
N LYS A 787 -8.72 8.25 -45.34
CA LYS A 787 -9.10 7.47 -44.14
C LYS A 787 -8.83 8.25 -42.86
N GLN A 788 -9.83 9.05 -42.48
CA GLN A 788 -9.99 9.73 -41.18
C GLN A 788 -10.10 8.79 -39.95
N LEU A 789 -9.54 7.58 -40.01
CA LEU A 789 -9.59 6.60 -38.92
C LEU A 789 -8.32 6.58 -38.05
N GLN A 790 -7.33 7.43 -38.34
CA GLN A 790 -6.04 7.45 -37.63
C GLN A 790 -6.11 8.44 -36.46
N LYS A 791 -6.19 7.91 -35.24
CA LYS A 791 -6.32 8.71 -34.01
C LYS A 791 -4.94 8.94 -33.41
N ARG A 792 -4.51 10.21 -33.36
CA ARG A 792 -3.42 10.62 -32.48
C ARG A 792 -3.90 10.38 -31.04
N LYS A 793 -3.24 9.46 -30.34
CA LYS A 793 -3.64 9.04 -29.00
C LYS A 793 -3.21 10.06 -27.95
N SER A 794 -1.98 10.52 -28.06
CA SER A 794 -1.45 11.55 -27.17
C SER A 794 -0.45 12.45 -27.87
N PHE A 795 -0.36 13.68 -27.37
CA PHE A 795 0.66 14.66 -27.72
C PHE A 795 1.08 15.39 -26.45
N THR A 796 2.37 15.57 -26.24
CA THR A 796 2.93 16.35 -25.14
C THR A 796 4.00 17.28 -25.69
N GLU A 797 3.92 18.55 -25.32
CA GLU A 797 4.89 19.59 -25.65
C GLU A 797 5.21 20.33 -24.35
N ARG A 798 6.44 20.20 -23.87
CA ARG A 798 6.92 20.91 -22.69
C ARG A 798 8.15 21.73 -23.03
N ASP A 799 8.10 23.03 -22.76
CA ASP A 799 9.24 23.93 -22.91
C ASP A 799 9.55 24.62 -21.58
N ASN A 800 10.82 24.56 -21.19
CA ASN A 800 11.33 25.08 -19.93
C ASN A 800 12.47 26.06 -20.19
N ILE A 801 12.37 27.27 -19.65
CA ILE A 801 13.44 28.27 -19.59
C ILE A 801 13.83 28.43 -18.13
N ARG A 802 15.11 28.26 -17.82
CA ARG A 802 15.68 28.53 -16.51
C ARG A 802 16.80 29.56 -16.62
N LEU A 803 16.76 30.59 -15.80
CA LEU A 803 17.86 31.56 -15.67
C LEU A 803 18.34 31.47 -14.23
N ASN A 804 19.62 31.20 -14.03
CA ASN A 804 20.24 31.27 -12.71
C ASN A 804 21.34 32.33 -12.75
N SER A 805 21.36 33.21 -11.76
CA SER A 805 22.44 34.15 -11.54
C SER A 805 23.05 33.94 -10.16
N ARG A 806 24.35 34.17 -10.05
CA ARG A 806 25.08 34.24 -8.79
C ARG A 806 25.99 35.44 -8.84
N TRP A 807 26.00 36.24 -7.77
CA TRP A 807 26.70 37.51 -7.73
C TRP A 807 27.19 37.82 -6.31
N VAL A 808 28.46 38.21 -6.16
CA VAL A 808 29.04 38.69 -4.90
C VAL A 808 29.49 40.15 -5.11
N PRO A 809 28.58 41.14 -5.06
CA PRO A 809 28.81 42.49 -5.59
C PRO A 809 30.04 43.21 -5.04
N LEU A 810 30.34 43.01 -3.75
CA LEU A 810 31.30 43.82 -3.01
C LEU A 810 32.61 43.08 -2.70
N GLU A 811 32.79 41.85 -3.22
CA GLU A 811 33.97 41.01 -2.95
C GLU A 811 35.30 41.74 -3.21
N THR A 812 35.34 42.55 -4.27
CA THR A 812 36.52 43.21 -4.80
C THR A 812 36.73 44.63 -4.26
N ILE A 813 35.78 45.15 -3.45
CA ILE A 813 35.86 46.48 -2.85
C ILE A 813 36.50 46.35 -1.47
N LEU A 814 37.52 47.17 -1.20
CA LEU A 814 38.15 47.23 0.11
C LEU A 814 37.26 48.06 1.04
N LEU A 815 36.42 47.39 1.82
CA LEU A 815 35.60 48.03 2.84
C LEU A 815 36.37 48.16 4.17
N PRO A 816 36.10 49.20 4.97
CA PRO A 816 36.61 49.30 6.33
C PRO A 816 36.29 48.04 7.13
N TYR A 817 37.13 47.70 8.12
CA TYR A 817 37.05 46.43 8.88
C TYR A 817 35.63 46.02 9.29
N ARG A 818 34.82 46.97 9.76
CA ARG A 818 33.43 46.75 10.22
C ARG A 818 32.45 46.37 9.10
N PHE A 819 32.69 46.85 7.88
CA PHE A 819 31.85 46.60 6.71
C PHE A 819 32.38 45.45 5.83
N THR A 820 33.52 44.84 6.20
CA THR A 820 34.06 43.67 5.48
C THR A 820 33.09 42.48 5.32
N PRO A 821 32.06 42.25 6.17
CA PRO A 821 31.07 41.21 5.92
C PRO A 821 30.32 41.39 4.60
N PHE A 822 30.07 42.62 4.15
CA PHE A 822 29.41 42.88 2.87
C PHE A 822 30.20 42.36 1.67
N ASN A 823 31.53 42.19 1.78
CA ASN A 823 32.34 41.54 0.73
C ASN A 823 31.98 40.06 0.54
N THR A 824 31.30 39.45 1.50
CA THR A 824 30.84 38.06 1.45
C THR A 824 29.36 37.92 1.07
N LEU A 825 28.66 39.04 0.85
CA LEU A 825 27.25 39.04 0.44
C LEU A 825 27.12 38.36 -0.92
N SER A 826 26.52 37.18 -0.95
CA SER A 826 26.21 36.43 -2.16
C SER A 826 24.72 36.54 -2.46
N ILE A 827 24.39 36.99 -3.66
CA ILE A 827 23.03 37.07 -4.19
C ILE A 827 22.89 35.99 -5.26
N THR A 828 21.94 35.08 -5.07
CA THR A 828 21.57 34.09 -6.07
C THR A 828 20.15 34.37 -6.53
N ALA A 829 19.89 34.38 -7.83
CA ALA A 829 18.54 34.58 -8.37
C ALA A 829 18.19 33.47 -9.37
N ASN A 830 17.07 32.78 -9.18
CA ASN A 830 16.66 31.67 -10.05
C ASN A 830 15.26 31.88 -10.63
N TYR A 831 15.17 32.12 -11.93
CA TYR A 831 13.91 32.22 -12.67
C TYR A 831 13.59 30.91 -13.38
N LEU A 832 12.32 30.51 -13.37
CA LEU A 832 11.81 29.37 -14.12
C LEU A 832 10.54 29.76 -14.86
N TYR A 833 10.50 29.51 -16.16
CA TYR A 833 9.29 29.53 -16.96
C TYR A 833 9.11 28.15 -17.60
N SER A 834 7.97 27.53 -17.39
CA SER A 834 7.63 26.22 -17.94
C SER A 834 6.26 26.29 -18.58
N ARG A 835 6.15 25.85 -19.83
CA ARG A 835 4.91 25.71 -20.58
C ARG A 835 4.73 24.25 -20.92
N GLU A 836 3.63 23.66 -20.49
CA GLU A 836 3.26 22.29 -20.82
C GLU A 836 1.92 22.27 -21.53
N LYS A 837 1.87 21.61 -22.68
CA LYS A 837 0.66 21.32 -23.43
C LYS A 837 0.54 19.82 -23.60
N THR A 838 -0.55 19.26 -23.09
CA THR A 838 -0.86 17.84 -23.21
C THR A 838 -2.18 17.66 -23.92
N GLU A 839 -2.27 16.67 -24.79
CA GLU A 839 -3.50 16.23 -25.42
C GLU A 839 -3.59 14.72 -25.22
N THR A 840 -4.67 14.25 -24.60
CA THR A 840 -4.94 12.82 -24.44
C THR A 840 -6.30 12.53 -25.03
N THR A 841 -6.36 11.64 -26.03
CA THR A 841 -7.61 11.24 -26.70
C THR A 841 -8.49 12.43 -27.13
N GLY A 842 -7.86 13.53 -27.56
CA GLY A 842 -8.54 14.72 -28.06
C GLY A 842 -8.86 15.81 -27.02
N THR A 843 -8.57 15.60 -25.72
CA THR A 843 -8.75 16.65 -24.69
C THR A 843 -7.45 17.42 -24.47
N PRO A 844 -7.37 18.70 -24.87
CA PRO A 844 -6.18 19.52 -24.66
C PRO A 844 -6.18 20.15 -23.26
N ARG A 845 -5.01 20.13 -22.61
CA ARG A 845 -4.73 20.83 -21.35
C ARG A 845 -3.43 21.63 -21.51
N LYS A 846 -3.41 22.83 -20.96
CA LYS A 846 -2.23 23.71 -20.95
C LYS A 846 -1.93 24.10 -19.50
N VAL A 847 -0.66 24.10 -19.14
CA VAL A 847 -0.19 24.53 -17.81
C VAL A 847 1.01 25.44 -17.99
N TYR A 848 0.97 26.59 -17.34
CA TYR A 848 2.08 27.53 -17.26
C TYR A 848 2.59 27.54 -15.82
N THR A 849 3.88 27.38 -15.62
CA THR A 849 4.53 27.56 -14.32
C THR A 849 5.56 28.67 -14.45
N ILE A 850 5.38 29.74 -13.68
CA ILE A 850 6.26 30.90 -13.67
C ILE A 850 6.77 31.05 -12.25
N GLN A 851 8.06 30.88 -12.05
CA GLN A 851 8.76 31.25 -10.83
C GLN A 851 9.54 32.53 -11.14
N TRP A 852 9.11 33.64 -10.57
CA TRP A 852 9.92 34.85 -10.54
C TRP A 852 11.24 34.56 -9.83
N PRO A 853 12.31 35.32 -10.10
CA PRO A 853 13.63 34.99 -9.57
C PRO A 853 13.58 34.74 -8.06
N ASP A 854 13.83 33.50 -7.65
CA ASP A 854 14.02 33.11 -6.26
C ASP A 854 15.33 33.72 -5.81
N PHE A 855 15.24 34.76 -4.99
CA PHE A 855 16.39 35.49 -4.48
C PHE A 855 16.84 34.87 -3.17
N VAL A 856 18.11 34.44 -3.13
CA VAL A 856 18.78 34.02 -1.91
C VAL A 856 19.95 34.95 -1.64
N PHE A 857 19.88 35.68 -0.55
CA PHE A 857 20.94 36.54 -0.04
C PHE A 857 21.66 35.80 1.09
N THR A 858 22.97 35.60 0.97
CA THR A 858 23.80 34.97 2.01
C THR A 858 24.87 35.96 2.44
N LEU A 859 24.96 36.23 3.75
CA LEU A 859 25.98 37.09 4.35
C LEU A 859 26.78 36.29 5.38
N LEU A 860 28.11 36.32 5.28
CA LEU A 860 29.02 35.69 6.25
C LEU A 860 29.67 36.76 7.12
N LYS A 861 30.18 36.34 8.29
CA LYS A 861 30.89 37.20 9.26
C LYS A 861 30.04 38.36 9.80
N GLY A 862 28.73 38.17 9.89
CA GLY A 862 27.79 39.19 10.39
C GLY A 862 28.15 39.76 11.78
N GLU A 863 28.91 39.03 12.60
CA GLU A 863 29.36 39.47 13.93
C GLU A 863 30.12 40.81 13.91
N LYS A 864 30.82 41.13 12.82
CA LYS A 864 31.66 42.34 12.73
C LYS A 864 30.86 43.63 12.61
N ILE A 865 29.65 43.55 12.03
CA ILE A 865 28.74 44.69 11.85
C ILE A 865 28.23 45.17 13.22
N PHE A 866 27.92 44.24 14.11
CA PHE A 866 27.24 44.51 15.38
C PHE A 866 28.18 44.63 16.60
N TYR A 867 29.50 44.65 16.39
CA TYR A 867 30.50 44.63 17.48
C TYR A 867 30.42 43.38 18.38
N LEU A 868 29.98 42.25 17.82
CA LEU A 868 29.75 41.03 18.59
C LEU A 868 30.88 40.01 18.46
N GLU A 869 32.03 40.37 17.91
CA GLU A 869 33.11 39.43 17.51
C GLU A 869 33.74 38.65 18.68
N GLU A 870 33.71 39.21 19.88
CA GLU A 870 34.18 38.51 21.09
C GLU A 870 33.19 37.44 21.54
N ILE A 871 31.90 37.65 21.25
CA ILE A 871 30.78 36.85 21.74
C ILE A 871 30.26 35.89 20.66
N ILE A 872 30.27 36.30 19.40
CA ILE A 872 29.71 35.62 18.23
C ILE A 872 30.82 35.44 17.20
N THR A 873 30.95 34.24 16.67
CA THR A 873 31.93 33.87 15.64
C THR A 873 31.25 33.01 14.57
N GLU A 874 31.79 32.98 13.35
CA GLU A 874 31.24 32.18 12.24
C GLU A 874 29.77 32.48 11.93
N SER A 875 29.35 33.75 12.00
CA SER A 875 27.97 34.12 11.69
C SER A 875 27.68 33.94 10.20
N GLN A 876 26.57 33.27 9.89
CA GLN A 876 25.99 33.16 8.55
C GLN A 876 24.52 33.52 8.62
N ILE A 877 24.08 34.47 7.79
CA ILE A 877 22.69 34.87 7.64
C ILE A 877 22.27 34.54 6.21
N ASN A 878 21.17 33.82 6.02
CA ASN A 878 20.55 33.67 4.70
C ASN A 878 19.13 34.24 4.71
N LEU A 879 18.75 34.94 3.64
CA LEU A 879 17.40 35.42 3.38
C LEU A 879 16.95 34.88 2.02
N LYS A 880 15.76 34.30 1.95
CA LYS A 880 15.18 33.72 0.74
C LYS A 880 13.82 34.34 0.47
N ILE A 881 13.57 34.72 -0.78
CA ILE A 881 12.31 35.27 -1.27
C ILE A 881 11.93 34.54 -2.55
N LEU A 882 10.77 33.90 -2.57
CA LEU A 882 10.27 33.09 -3.68
C LEU A 882 8.85 33.52 -4.05
N ASN A 883 8.60 33.70 -5.35
CA ASN A 883 7.25 33.86 -5.89
C ASN A 883 7.05 32.92 -7.09
N LYS A 884 6.08 32.01 -6.95
CA LYS A 884 5.75 31.00 -7.96
C LYS A 884 4.27 31.05 -8.28
N THR A 885 3.92 31.09 -9.56
CA THR A 885 2.56 30.99 -10.07
C THR A 885 2.43 29.77 -10.96
N VAL A 886 1.42 28.93 -10.71
CA VAL A 886 1.02 27.83 -11.58
C VAL A 886 -0.36 28.16 -12.12
N TYR A 887 -0.49 28.26 -13.44
CA TYR A 887 -1.70 28.68 -14.13
C TYR A 887 -2.16 27.62 -15.12
N THR A 888 -3.35 27.08 -14.91
CA THR A 888 -4.05 26.18 -15.82
C THR A 888 -5.27 26.93 -16.38
N PRO A 889 -5.24 27.38 -17.65
CA PRO A 889 -6.33 28.18 -18.21
C PRO A 889 -7.69 27.49 -18.07
N ASN A 890 -8.71 28.27 -17.70
CA ASN A 890 -10.10 27.83 -17.49
C ASN A 890 -10.31 26.78 -16.39
N LEU A 891 -9.30 26.51 -15.55
CA LEU A 891 -9.38 25.54 -14.46
C LEU A 891 -8.93 26.17 -13.14
N SER A 892 -7.64 26.48 -13.00
CA SER A 892 -7.11 26.96 -11.73
C SER A 892 -5.85 27.81 -11.86
N LYS A 893 -5.61 28.63 -10.84
CA LYS A 893 -4.40 29.41 -10.68
C LYS A 893 -3.95 29.33 -9.23
N VAL A 894 -2.71 28.92 -9.00
CA VAL A 894 -2.11 28.81 -7.68
C VAL A 894 -0.91 29.74 -7.59
N ILE A 895 -0.89 30.63 -6.59
CA ILE A 895 0.22 31.54 -6.31
C ILE A 895 0.85 31.12 -4.97
N THR A 896 2.16 30.91 -4.96
CA THR A 896 2.96 30.57 -3.79
C THR A 896 4.01 31.66 -3.55
N LEU A 897 3.97 32.27 -2.38
CA LEU A 897 4.97 33.21 -1.89
C LEU A 897 5.69 32.59 -0.70
N THR A 898 7.02 32.55 -0.68
CA THR A 898 7.80 32.07 0.46
C THR A 898 8.90 33.05 0.81
N ASP A 899 8.89 33.52 2.05
CA ASP A 899 9.93 34.34 2.65
C ASP A 899 10.57 33.55 3.79
N SER A 900 11.87 33.34 3.77
CA SER A 900 12.58 32.66 4.87
C SER A 900 13.89 33.34 5.24
N ALA A 901 14.25 33.25 6.52
CA ALA A 901 15.45 33.83 7.09
C ALA A 901 16.08 32.84 8.05
N ASP A 902 17.35 32.50 7.85
CA ASP A 902 18.11 31.69 8.79
C ASP A 902 19.37 32.41 9.26
N TRP A 903 19.73 32.19 10.53
CA TRP A 903 20.90 32.76 11.16
C TRP A 903 21.61 31.71 12.01
N ARG A 904 22.85 31.41 11.64
CA ARG A 904 23.71 30.45 12.34
C ARG A 904 24.95 31.15 12.86
N PHE A 905 25.38 30.84 14.08
CA PHE A 905 26.64 31.34 14.63
C PHE A 905 27.15 30.51 15.81
N LEU A 906 28.43 30.69 16.16
CA LEU A 906 29.06 30.17 17.37
C LEU A 906 29.09 31.26 18.46
N PHE A 907 28.36 31.05 19.54
CA PHE A 907 28.38 31.89 20.74
C PHE A 907 29.46 31.43 21.72
N LEU A 908 30.25 32.39 22.21
CA LEU A 908 31.43 32.21 23.06
C LEU A 908 32.38 31.12 22.57
N LYS A 909 32.42 30.89 21.24
CA LYS A 909 33.19 29.83 20.55
C LYS A 909 32.88 28.41 21.05
N LYS A 910 31.78 28.19 21.77
CA LYS A 910 31.43 26.92 22.42
C LYS A 910 30.03 26.43 22.07
N TYR A 911 29.08 27.34 21.90
CA TYR A 911 27.68 27.01 21.65
C TYR A 911 27.33 27.34 20.20
N SER A 912 26.96 26.36 19.39
CA SER A 912 26.47 26.59 18.02
C SER A 912 24.98 26.86 18.09
N LEU A 913 24.57 28.09 17.80
CA LEU A 913 23.18 28.49 17.67
C LEU A 913 22.72 28.52 16.22
N TYR A 914 21.46 28.18 16.01
CA TYR A 914 20.78 28.25 14.73
C TYR A 914 19.35 28.73 14.96
N PHE A 915 18.96 29.77 14.25
CA PHE A 915 17.62 30.33 14.22
C PHE A 915 17.11 30.31 12.78
N ASP A 916 15.86 29.96 12.59
CA ASP A 916 15.22 29.92 11.29
C ASP A 916 13.78 30.40 11.41
N TYR A 917 13.36 31.21 10.45
CA TYR A 917 11.99 31.66 10.27
C TYR A 917 11.59 31.45 8.82
N SER A 918 10.47 30.79 8.59
CA SER A 918 9.92 30.63 7.24
C SER A 918 8.43 30.93 7.25
N LEU A 919 7.99 31.73 6.27
CA LEU A 919 6.61 32.09 5.99
C LEU A 919 6.28 31.70 4.55
N THR A 920 5.29 30.84 4.33
CA THR A 920 4.80 30.46 3.01
C THR A 920 3.30 30.75 2.89
N LYS A 921 2.91 31.55 1.90
CA LYS A 921 1.52 31.86 1.55
C LYS A 921 1.16 31.16 0.23
N ASN A 922 0.08 30.40 0.20
CA ASN A 922 -0.48 29.76 -0.99
C ASN A 922 -1.90 30.27 -1.24
N GLU A 923 -2.16 30.80 -2.42
CA GLU A 923 -3.47 31.27 -2.86
C GLU A 923 -3.93 30.43 -4.05
N ASP A 924 -5.09 29.77 -3.94
CA ASP A 924 -5.72 29.01 -5.01
C ASP A 924 -6.96 29.75 -5.52
N PHE A 925 -7.07 29.86 -6.83
CA PHE A 925 -8.16 30.52 -7.54
C PHE A 925 -8.76 29.56 -8.58
N ASN A 926 -10.09 29.58 -8.68
CA ASN A 926 -10.80 28.94 -9.77
C ASN A 926 -10.92 29.93 -10.95
N GLU A 927 -10.27 29.62 -12.05
CA GLU A 927 -10.22 30.50 -13.23
C GLU A 927 -11.52 30.50 -14.03
N LYS A 928 -12.39 29.49 -13.86
CA LYS A 928 -13.70 29.44 -14.53
C LYS A 928 -14.70 30.39 -13.87
N THR A 929 -14.73 30.43 -12.54
CA THR A 929 -15.64 31.27 -11.76
C THR A 929 -15.02 32.62 -11.38
N LYS A 930 -13.69 32.78 -11.56
CA LYS A 930 -12.90 33.94 -11.11
C LYS A 930 -13.00 34.19 -9.60
N THR A 931 -13.24 33.14 -8.82
CA THR A 931 -13.29 33.20 -7.35
C THR A 931 -11.98 32.64 -6.79
N GLY A 932 -11.54 33.16 -5.64
CA GLY A 932 -10.61 32.40 -4.81
C GLY A 932 -11.29 31.10 -4.39
N ASN A 933 -10.52 30.07 -4.06
CA ASN A 933 -11.02 28.86 -3.39
C ASN A 933 -10.44 28.76 -1.99
N LYS A 934 -9.12 28.97 -1.86
CA LYS A 934 -8.39 28.67 -0.64
C LYS A 934 -7.17 29.55 -0.49
N LEU A 935 -6.95 30.03 0.72
CA LEU A 935 -5.71 30.69 1.15
C LEU A 935 -5.09 29.87 2.27
N THR A 936 -3.80 29.56 2.18
CA THR A 936 -3.05 28.87 3.23
C THR A 936 -1.80 29.66 3.59
N LYS A 937 -1.53 29.85 4.88
CA LYS A 937 -0.34 30.52 5.41
C LYS A 937 0.36 29.60 6.40
N ASN A 938 1.58 29.19 6.07
CA ASN A 938 2.44 28.37 6.90
C ASN A 938 3.57 29.23 7.47
N GLU A 939 3.63 29.35 8.79
CA GLU A 939 4.68 30.03 9.55
C GLU A 939 5.47 28.98 10.36
N SER A 940 6.78 29.12 10.42
CA SER A 940 7.62 28.25 11.26
C SER A 940 8.79 29.00 11.85
N TRP A 941 9.06 28.78 13.13
CA TRP A 941 10.22 29.24 13.88
C TRP A 941 11.00 28.04 14.38
N THR A 942 12.29 27.97 14.09
CA THR A 942 13.18 26.95 14.67
C THR A 942 14.30 27.64 15.41
N SER A 943 14.57 27.23 16.64
CA SER A 943 15.75 27.60 17.40
C SER A 943 16.48 26.35 17.85
N GLN A 944 17.81 26.34 17.73
CA GLN A 944 18.64 25.21 18.11
C GLN A 944 19.93 25.69 18.76
N VAL A 945 20.34 25.02 19.83
CA VAL A 945 21.61 25.23 20.54
C VAL A 945 22.33 23.90 20.66
N ASN A 946 23.55 23.84 20.13
CA ASN A 946 24.41 22.67 20.24
C ASN A 946 25.65 23.01 21.07
N PHE A 947 25.99 22.17 22.05
CA PHE A 947 27.21 22.32 22.82
C PHE A 947 27.77 20.97 23.26
N ASN A 948 29.08 20.94 23.50
CA ASN A 948 29.78 19.74 23.93
C ASN A 948 30.25 19.89 25.38
N LEU A 949 30.01 18.86 26.19
CA LEU A 949 30.46 18.72 27.56
C LEU A 949 31.35 17.46 27.63
N LYS A 950 32.66 17.66 27.36
CA LYS A 950 33.63 16.59 27.11
C LYS A 950 33.18 15.70 25.92
N ILE A 951 32.92 14.44 26.17
CA ILE A 951 32.50 13.43 25.19
C ILE A 951 30.99 13.48 24.87
N TRP A 952 30.22 14.21 25.67
CA TRP A 952 28.78 14.37 25.50
C TRP A 952 28.47 15.58 24.64
N ARG A 953 27.61 15.41 23.65
CA ARG A 953 27.07 16.45 22.79
C ARG A 953 25.59 16.61 23.10
N PHE A 954 25.21 17.82 23.46
CA PHE A 954 23.83 18.19 23.73
C PHE A 954 23.33 19.06 22.58
N THR A 955 22.15 18.73 22.08
CA THR A 955 21.42 19.49 21.05
C THR A 955 20.03 19.78 21.60
N ILE A 956 19.79 21.05 21.93
CA ILE A 956 18.48 21.54 22.33
C ILE A 956 17.86 22.17 21.09
N ARG A 957 16.66 21.74 20.69
CA ARG A 957 15.96 22.28 19.53
C ARG A 957 14.50 22.55 19.88
N ASN A 958 14.01 23.74 19.58
CA ASN A 958 12.61 24.10 19.69
C ASN A 958 12.10 24.54 18.33
N GLU A 959 11.03 23.90 17.87
CA GLU A 959 10.37 24.19 16.62
C GLU A 959 8.93 24.58 16.91
N TYR A 960 8.47 25.70 16.36
CA TYR A 960 7.10 26.17 16.48
C TYR A 960 6.53 26.41 15.08
N LYS A 961 5.43 25.75 14.75
CA LYS A 961 4.77 25.86 13.44
C LYS A 961 3.35 26.38 13.65
N ILE A 962 2.91 27.29 12.78
CA ILE A 962 1.52 27.68 12.65
C ILE A 962 1.11 27.47 11.20
N ASN A 963 0.06 26.70 10.96
CA ASN A 963 -0.60 26.58 9.67
C ASN A 963 -1.99 27.21 9.78
N ARG A 964 -2.29 28.21 8.96
CA ARG A 964 -3.60 28.86 8.87
C ARG A 964 -4.20 28.65 7.50
N GLU A 965 -5.47 28.35 7.45
CA GLU A 965 -6.26 28.16 6.25
C GLU A 965 -7.50 29.05 6.30
N TRP A 966 -7.82 29.70 5.19
CA TRP A 966 -9.04 30.47 5.00
C TRP A 966 -9.74 29.99 3.72
N ASP A 967 -11.06 29.88 3.77
CA ASP A 967 -11.87 29.90 2.55
C ASP A 967 -11.84 31.34 1.99
N SER A 968 -11.72 31.43 0.67
CA SER A 968 -11.75 32.64 -0.13
C SER A 968 -12.91 33.60 0.14
N LYS A 969 -14.10 33.12 0.54
CA LYS A 969 -15.22 34.00 0.92
C LYS A 969 -15.01 34.62 2.30
N VAL A 970 -14.46 33.85 3.26
CA VAL A 970 -14.29 34.26 4.66
C VAL A 970 -13.11 35.22 4.85
N TYR A 971 -12.05 35.14 4.03
CA TYR A 971 -10.87 36.02 4.19
C TYR A 971 -11.15 37.52 3.96
N LEU A 972 -12.10 37.87 3.07
CA LEU A 972 -12.47 39.26 2.80
C LEU A 972 -13.31 39.87 3.93
N ASP A 973 -14.14 39.05 4.58
CA ASP A 973 -15.08 39.49 5.61
C ASP A 973 -14.47 39.40 7.03
N TYR A 974 -13.59 38.42 7.29
CA TYR A 974 -13.01 38.13 8.61
C TYR A 974 -11.52 37.72 8.54
N PRO A 975 -10.59 38.65 8.22
CA PRO A 975 -9.17 38.33 8.04
C PRO A 975 -8.48 37.77 9.31
N ASN A 976 -9.05 38.01 10.49
CA ASN A 976 -8.51 37.55 11.78
C ASN A 976 -9.02 36.16 12.21
N ASN A 977 -10.00 35.59 11.52
CA ASN A 977 -10.59 34.29 11.85
C ASN A 977 -10.30 33.28 10.73
N PRO A 978 -9.16 32.57 10.77
CA PRO A 978 -8.89 31.49 9.82
C PRO A 978 -9.93 30.38 9.98
N PHE A 979 -10.39 29.83 8.86
CA PHE A 979 -11.21 28.62 8.82
C PHE A 979 -10.52 27.47 9.56
N ARG A 980 -9.19 27.33 9.48
CA ARG A 980 -8.45 26.37 10.32
C ARG A 980 -7.10 26.95 10.72
N GLU A 981 -6.75 26.87 11.99
CA GLU A 981 -5.43 27.22 12.53
C GLU A 981 -4.87 26.05 13.33
N GLU A 982 -3.73 25.51 12.90
CA GLU A 982 -2.98 24.49 13.65
C GLU A 982 -1.65 25.06 14.10
N SER A 983 -1.41 25.08 15.41
CA SER A 983 -0.11 25.39 16.00
C SER A 983 0.54 24.13 16.57
N THR A 984 1.84 23.96 16.35
CA THR A 984 2.61 22.82 16.87
C THR A 984 3.89 23.34 17.52
N LEU A 985 4.07 23.06 18.81
CA LEU A 985 5.26 23.37 19.60
C LEU A 985 6.04 22.08 19.88
N SER A 986 7.27 22.01 19.41
CA SER A 986 8.09 20.80 19.39
C SER A 986 9.47 20.98 20.05
N PRO A 987 9.59 21.20 21.37
CA PRO A 987 10.86 21.17 22.08
C PRO A 987 11.45 19.75 22.10
N SER A 988 12.75 19.66 21.89
CA SER A 988 13.51 18.41 21.90
C SER A 988 14.90 18.62 22.49
N LEU A 989 15.37 17.58 23.18
CA LEU A 989 16.70 17.45 23.73
C LEU A 989 17.31 16.16 23.19
N GLN A 990 18.41 16.28 22.45
CA GLN A 990 19.20 15.14 22.02
C GLN A 990 20.54 15.15 22.76
N VAL A 991 20.89 13.98 23.31
CA VAL A 991 22.12 13.69 24.03
C VAL A 991 22.87 12.60 23.26
N TYR A 992 24.06 12.93 22.79
CA TYR A 992 24.92 12.03 22.03
C TYR A 992 26.26 11.86 22.73
N ALA A 993 26.78 10.64 22.81
CA ALA A 993 28.15 10.39 23.26
C ALA A 993 28.78 9.26 22.45
N ASN A 994 30.07 9.39 22.20
CA ASN A 994 30.87 8.37 21.55
C ASN A 994 32.05 8.00 22.45
N PHE A 995 32.01 6.78 22.99
CA PHE A 995 33.06 6.24 23.85
C PHE A 995 33.94 5.31 23.01
N ASN A 996 35.22 5.60 22.95
CA ASN A 996 36.22 4.66 22.46
C ASN A 996 36.88 4.00 23.69
N LEU A 997 36.64 2.71 23.90
CA LEU A 997 37.22 1.91 25.00
C LEU A 997 38.20 0.87 24.44
N PRO A 998 39.32 1.29 23.82
CA PRO A 998 40.24 0.35 23.16
C PRO A 998 40.73 -0.70 24.15
N ALA A 999 40.48 -1.98 23.86
CA ALA A 999 41.02 -3.09 24.62
C ALA A 999 41.90 -3.95 23.71
N GLU A 1000 43.03 -4.40 24.24
CA GLU A 1000 43.98 -5.23 23.52
C GLU A 1000 43.87 -6.67 24.01
N LEU A 1001 43.52 -7.59 23.11
CA LEU A 1001 43.52 -9.02 23.42
C LEU A 1001 44.86 -9.63 22.99
N ARG A 1002 45.66 -10.08 23.97
CA ARG A 1002 46.91 -10.80 23.72
C ARG A 1002 46.65 -12.29 23.65
N ILE A 1003 46.72 -12.88 22.45
CA ILE A 1003 46.51 -14.33 22.27
C ILE A 1003 47.76 -15.10 22.75
N PRO A 1004 47.65 -15.98 23.76
CA PRO A 1004 48.82 -16.62 24.40
C PRO A 1004 49.67 -17.49 23.47
N LEU A 1005 49.07 -18.08 22.43
CA LEU A 1005 49.73 -19.03 21.53
C LEU A 1005 50.36 -18.41 20.27
N ILE A 1006 49.94 -17.20 19.87
CA ILE A 1006 50.37 -16.57 18.60
C ILE A 1006 51.18 -15.29 18.85
N LYS A 1007 51.30 -14.82 20.11
CA LYS A 1007 51.99 -13.57 20.51
C LYS A 1007 51.58 -12.34 19.69
N LYS A 1008 50.39 -12.36 19.08
CA LYS A 1008 49.84 -11.27 18.28
C LYS A 1008 48.76 -10.55 19.09
N THR A 1009 48.87 -9.23 19.17
CA THR A 1009 47.89 -8.38 19.83
C THR A 1009 46.81 -8.00 18.82
N ILE A 1010 45.55 -8.28 19.12
CA ILE A 1010 44.42 -7.83 18.32
C ILE A 1010 43.80 -6.63 19.05
N SER A 1011 43.78 -5.47 18.38
CA SER A 1011 43.10 -4.28 18.87
C SER A 1011 41.59 -4.46 18.69
N LEU A 1012 40.83 -4.47 19.79
CA LEU A 1012 39.37 -4.48 19.74
C LEU A 1012 38.88 -3.04 19.52
N ALA A 1013 37.91 -2.87 18.61
CA ALA A 1013 37.36 -1.56 18.26
C ALA A 1013 36.60 -0.93 19.44
N ASN A 1014 35.90 -1.75 20.24
CA ASN A 1014 35.23 -1.40 21.50
C ASN A 1014 34.70 0.04 21.56
N GLN A 1015 33.87 0.38 20.58
CA GLN A 1015 33.26 1.69 20.46
C GLN A 1015 31.81 1.60 20.93
N LEU A 1016 31.41 2.44 21.88
CA LEU A 1016 30.02 2.61 22.30
C LEU A 1016 29.51 3.96 21.82
N VAL A 1017 28.49 3.95 20.95
CA VAL A 1017 27.77 5.16 20.55
C VAL A 1017 26.43 5.18 21.27
N PHE A 1018 26.24 6.18 22.11
CA PHE A 1018 25.00 6.43 22.83
C PHE A 1018 24.28 7.63 22.20
N ASN A 1019 22.99 7.48 21.92
CA ASN A 1019 22.15 8.54 21.40
C ASN A 1019 20.78 8.47 22.06
N SER A 1020 20.37 9.53 22.75
CA SER A 1020 19.06 9.63 23.39
C SER A 1020 18.38 10.93 22.97
N THR A 1021 17.13 10.85 22.55
CA THR A 1021 16.31 11.99 22.13
C THR A 1021 15.03 12.00 22.95
N LEU A 1022 14.81 13.07 23.69
CA LEU A 1022 13.55 13.40 24.34
C LEU A 1022 12.86 14.50 23.54
N ARG A 1023 11.60 14.31 23.18
CA ARG A 1023 10.80 15.26 22.40
C ARG A 1023 9.40 15.39 22.98
N LEU A 1024 8.88 16.61 23.00
CA LEU A 1024 7.47 16.89 23.28
C LEU A 1024 6.89 17.55 22.04
N ASP A 1025 5.84 16.98 21.46
CA ASP A 1025 5.04 17.59 20.40
C ASP A 1025 3.69 18.01 20.98
N ARG A 1026 3.48 19.30 21.08
CA ARG A 1026 2.24 19.91 21.54
C ARG A 1026 1.50 20.50 20.34
N LYS A 1027 0.43 19.85 19.90
CA LYS A 1027 -0.42 20.33 18.82
C LYS A 1027 -1.67 21.00 19.39
N ARG A 1028 -2.00 22.20 18.91
CA ARG A 1028 -3.28 22.87 19.18
C ARG A 1028 -3.92 23.23 17.87
N ALA A 1029 -5.19 22.90 17.71
CA ALA A 1029 -5.93 23.21 16.51
C ALA A 1029 -7.19 24.01 16.86
N LYS A 1030 -7.50 24.97 16.01
CA LYS A 1030 -8.71 25.79 16.07
C LYS A 1030 -9.32 25.87 14.68
N SER A 1031 -10.60 26.13 14.57
CA SER A 1031 -11.23 26.54 13.32
C SER A 1031 -12.21 27.66 13.64
N LEU A 1032 -12.23 28.73 12.85
CA LEU A 1032 -12.99 29.98 13.10
C LEU A 1032 -12.85 30.60 14.51
N GLY A 1033 -11.76 30.31 15.22
CA GLY A 1033 -11.47 30.82 16.58
C GLY A 1033 -11.60 29.78 17.70
N THR A 1034 -12.09 28.59 17.35
CA THR A 1034 -12.79 27.67 18.26
C THR A 1034 -12.00 26.36 18.30
N PRO A 1035 -11.62 25.83 19.48
CA PRO A 1035 -10.75 24.66 19.56
C PRO A 1035 -11.37 23.43 18.90
N ILE A 1036 -10.67 22.81 17.94
CA ILE A 1036 -11.17 21.59 17.29
C ILE A 1036 -11.06 20.42 18.28
N PHE A 1037 -12.19 19.83 18.63
CA PHE A 1037 -12.27 18.69 19.54
C PHE A 1037 -11.49 17.48 19.02
N GLY A 1038 -10.64 16.91 19.87
CA GLY A 1038 -9.82 15.73 19.58
C GLY A 1038 -8.52 16.03 18.80
N ALA A 1039 -8.32 17.28 18.37
CA ALA A 1039 -7.12 17.68 17.63
C ALA A 1039 -6.01 18.22 18.54
N ASN A 1040 -6.32 18.54 19.81
CA ASN A 1040 -5.36 19.04 20.78
C ASN A 1040 -4.61 17.91 21.47
N THR A 1041 -3.36 17.68 21.07
CA THR A 1041 -2.57 16.54 21.54
C THR A 1041 -1.26 17.01 22.17
N ASP A 1042 -0.82 16.28 23.20
CA ASP A 1042 0.50 16.38 23.81
C ASP A 1042 1.17 15.01 23.72
N THR A 1043 2.21 14.89 22.90
CA THR A 1043 2.97 13.63 22.73
C THR A 1043 4.37 13.77 23.28
N TYR A 1044 4.74 12.93 24.25
CA TYR A 1044 6.09 12.82 24.77
C TYR A 1044 6.75 11.59 24.17
N THR A 1045 7.92 11.75 23.56
CA THR A 1045 8.68 10.68 22.94
C THR A 1045 10.08 10.65 23.53
N LEU A 1046 10.50 9.48 24.01
CA LEU A 1046 11.87 9.19 24.44
C LEU A 1046 12.41 8.04 23.59
N ASN A 1047 13.42 8.31 22.78
CA ASN A 1047 14.11 7.30 21.99
C ASN A 1047 15.57 7.24 22.41
N THR A 1048 16.03 6.10 22.88
CA THR A 1048 17.42 5.87 23.32
C THR A 1048 18.01 4.69 22.58
N SER A 1049 19.18 4.86 22.00
CA SER A 1049 19.95 3.80 21.38
C SER A 1049 21.38 3.75 21.92
N ALA A 1050 21.86 2.53 22.14
CA ALA A 1050 23.24 2.22 22.51
C ALA A 1050 23.80 1.19 21.53
N ASP A 1051 24.72 1.66 20.68
CA ASP A 1051 25.41 0.87 19.69
C ASP A 1051 26.80 0.49 20.20
N TYR A 1052 27.03 -0.79 20.49
CA TYR A 1052 28.31 -1.32 20.93
C TYR A 1052 28.99 -2.14 19.82
N THR A 1053 30.12 -1.66 19.34
CA THR A 1053 30.96 -2.37 18.35
C THR A 1053 32.04 -3.16 19.06
N VAL A 1054 31.85 -4.48 19.15
CA VAL A 1054 32.79 -5.41 19.80
C VAL A 1054 34.01 -5.65 18.89
N SER A 1055 33.78 -5.84 17.59
CA SER A 1055 34.81 -6.03 16.56
C SER A 1055 34.30 -5.57 15.19
N PRO A 1056 35.14 -5.44 14.15
CA PRO A 1056 34.67 -5.15 12.79
C PRO A 1056 33.58 -6.10 12.29
N ASN A 1057 33.55 -7.32 12.85
CA ASN A 1057 32.65 -8.40 12.47
C ASN A 1057 31.52 -8.63 13.48
N ALA A 1058 31.45 -7.87 14.57
CA ALA A 1058 30.47 -8.07 15.64
C ALA A 1058 29.99 -6.73 16.21
N ARG A 1059 28.70 -6.44 16.02
CA ARG A 1059 28.02 -5.23 16.54
C ARG A 1059 26.77 -5.63 17.29
N MET A 1060 26.54 -4.97 18.41
CA MET A 1060 25.31 -5.05 19.19
C MET A 1060 24.63 -3.67 19.22
N THR A 1061 23.34 -3.62 18.95
CA THR A 1061 22.52 -2.41 19.02
C THR A 1061 21.39 -2.67 20.01
N LEU A 1062 21.26 -1.81 21.01
CA LEU A 1062 20.15 -1.78 21.96
C LEU A 1062 19.33 -0.52 21.68
N GLY A 1063 18.03 -0.68 21.47
CA GLY A 1063 17.08 0.42 21.29
C GLY A 1063 16.00 0.36 22.36
N LEU A 1064 15.64 1.51 22.91
CA LEU A 1064 14.52 1.71 23.82
C LEU A 1064 13.70 2.91 23.32
N GLY A 1065 12.40 2.71 23.18
CA GLY A 1065 11.43 3.75 22.84
C GLY A 1065 10.37 3.83 23.93
N ALA A 1066 9.95 5.04 24.29
CA ALA A 1066 8.78 5.26 25.11
C ALA A 1066 7.99 6.42 24.53
N ILE A 1067 6.68 6.25 24.36
CA ILE A 1067 5.77 7.29 23.90
C ILE A 1067 4.64 7.40 24.93
N ARG A 1068 4.40 8.62 25.41
CA ARG A 1068 3.17 8.97 26.13
C ARG A 1068 2.39 9.93 25.25
N PHE A 1069 1.29 9.45 24.70
CA PHE A 1069 0.34 10.26 23.94
C PHE A 1069 -0.80 10.66 24.87
N SER A 1070 -1.13 11.94 24.89
CA SER A 1070 -2.30 12.45 25.59
C SER A 1070 -3.13 13.32 24.66
N ASN A 1071 -4.41 12.97 24.53
CA ASN A 1071 -5.40 13.80 23.86
C ASN A 1071 -6.11 14.61 24.95
N ARG A 1072 -6.04 15.94 24.83
CA ARG A 1072 -6.59 16.83 25.87
C ARG A 1072 -8.11 16.84 25.90
N ASP A 1073 -8.73 16.53 24.79
CA ASP A 1073 -10.18 16.60 24.62
C ASP A 1073 -10.81 15.23 24.89
N ASP A 1074 -10.08 14.13 24.64
CA ASP A 1074 -10.53 12.76 24.92
C ASP A 1074 -9.46 11.94 25.67
N TRP A 1075 -9.60 11.85 26.99
CA TRP A 1075 -8.69 11.08 27.83
C TRP A 1075 -8.71 9.57 27.53
N LYS A 1076 -9.76 9.02 26.90
CA LYS A 1076 -9.84 7.60 26.54
C LYS A 1076 -8.89 7.26 25.39
N ALA A 1077 -8.49 8.26 24.60
CA ALA A 1077 -7.50 8.12 23.53
C ALA A 1077 -6.05 8.21 24.05
N ASP A 1078 -5.82 8.50 25.34
CA ASP A 1078 -4.50 8.50 25.94
C ASP A 1078 -3.90 7.10 25.95
N TYR A 1079 -2.65 6.97 25.50
CA TYR A 1079 -1.93 5.72 25.61
C TYR A 1079 -0.46 5.95 25.96
N THR A 1080 0.13 4.92 26.54
CA THR A 1080 1.57 4.84 26.78
C THR A 1080 2.09 3.59 26.11
N SER A 1081 3.07 3.73 25.23
CA SER A 1081 3.75 2.60 24.62
C SER A 1081 5.22 2.58 25.01
N PHE A 1082 5.75 1.37 25.19
CA PHE A 1082 7.15 1.11 25.45
C PHE A 1082 7.63 0.10 24.42
N GLU A 1083 8.78 0.38 23.80
CA GLU A 1083 9.43 -0.45 22.80
C GLU A 1083 10.84 -0.77 23.29
N GLY A 1084 11.24 -2.03 23.17
CA GLY A 1084 12.61 -2.46 23.38
C GLY A 1084 13.07 -3.32 22.21
N SER A 1085 14.22 -2.99 21.63
CA SER A 1085 14.84 -3.76 20.55
C SER A 1085 16.28 -4.08 20.89
N MET A 1086 16.70 -5.28 20.51
CA MET A 1086 18.08 -5.74 20.64
C MET A 1086 18.46 -6.46 19.35
N GLN A 1087 19.50 -5.98 18.68
CA GLN A 1087 20.03 -6.58 17.47
C GLN A 1087 21.50 -6.92 17.68
N ILE A 1088 21.87 -8.16 17.38
CA ILE A 1088 23.27 -8.59 17.30
C ILE A 1088 23.55 -8.97 15.85
N THR A 1089 24.53 -8.31 15.24
CA THR A 1089 25.01 -8.59 13.89
C THR A 1089 26.40 -9.20 13.98
N ILE A 1090 26.54 -10.45 13.51
CA ILE A 1090 27.81 -11.16 13.39
C ILE A 1090 28.04 -11.47 11.91
N GLN A 1091 29.13 -10.93 11.36
CA GLN A 1091 29.53 -11.15 9.97
C GLN A 1091 30.74 -12.09 9.94
N PHE A 1092 30.54 -13.29 9.39
CA PHE A 1092 31.57 -14.33 9.29
C PHE A 1092 32.44 -14.18 8.04
#